data_AF-A0A1Y0ET92-F1
#
_entry.id   AF-A0A1Y0ET92-F1
#
_cell.length_a   1.000
_cell.length_b   1.000
_cell.length_c   1.000
_cell.angle_alpha   90.00
_cell.angle_beta   90.00
_cell.angle_gamma   90.00
#
_symmetry.space_group_name_H-M   'P 1'
#
loop_
_entity.id
_entity.type
_entity.pdbx_description
1 polymer ?
#
loop_
_entity_poly.entity_id
_entity_poly.type
_entity_poly.pdbx_seq_one_letter_code
_entity_poly.pdbx_strand_id
1 'polypeptide(L)'
;MRTSLSRPPTLAPPEAPLPSRLGAAWFWFRVRALTLQRLGRDAIDPAVRTWPRVPAEASALAGAPVLAEVRSPLWGDGRADEFVLTAGKVHNLRLARRAFDGLELPAGALLSFWQQLGRATARRGYVLGREVREGCVVPTVAGGLCQLSNALATAALRAGWTLTERHGHTVCIEQALDAGPDGPRLDATVLWKHIDLRCRADRPWRLEVTMDASELCVRIRANGPGVIARPAARVIAIARNAVPGPSAGRGEGAGAKPVPVSPPVARGCLTCDQVQCFRHAPELAGLAPQRTTAVALLDGLTPELAAHLQAAPAQADAAGRPAPALVLPGAVTAGQRARVGAARRPTGLPLRHPAPPWSPVGPAWPAKWSANWHAAWRAVDLRWHARRPGERQASVLRGQDRQAQQAARALRPGDVQVWVDQAYLPRLWLDGALAGRALTVWMPALPMAEIVRRLDEAVAQWPDEPSLRDHRPRPETVAAELAALRAAHTLVTPHQAVADWAQAHLQAQVQLVPWAQPEHPPVSDGRPARAEAADAMVLLASALPRKGWCELRAALQQWSAEGDALPTVQVVGSLPDGAARSGPWSRLTSAPRDGWWRQARVAVLPAHVEHQPRAALQALAAGVPLVATPACGLPPQAGLQLVPEGDVAALAQALRQAWRQGAVG
;
A
#
# COMPACT_ATOMS: atom_id res chain seq x y z
N MET A 1 -30.18 7.29 44.43
CA MET A 1 -28.99 7.91 45.05
C MET A 1 -27.77 7.56 44.23
N ARG A 2 -27.16 8.52 43.55
CA ARG A 2 -25.93 8.33 42.75
C ARG A 2 -24.73 8.37 43.69
N THR A 3 -24.01 7.27 43.83
CA THR A 3 -22.73 7.22 44.54
C THR A 3 -21.62 7.74 43.63
N SER A 4 -21.07 8.91 43.98
CA SER A 4 -19.91 9.48 43.30
C SER A 4 -18.67 8.67 43.64
N LEU A 5 -18.08 7.99 42.65
CA LEU A 5 -16.74 7.46 42.76
C LEU A 5 -15.76 8.63 42.70
N SER A 6 -15.30 9.07 43.87
CA SER A 6 -14.21 10.04 44.04
C SER A 6 -12.92 9.46 43.48
N ARG A 7 -12.37 10.16 42.48
CA ARG A 7 -11.05 9.93 41.88
C ARG A 7 -9.98 10.00 42.99
N PRO A 8 -9.04 9.03 43.10
CA PRO A 8 -7.96 9.15 44.09
C PRO A 8 -7.07 10.36 43.74
N PRO A 9 -6.51 11.07 44.73
CA PRO A 9 -5.62 12.20 44.48
C PRO A 9 -4.36 11.70 43.78
N THR A 10 -4.17 12.13 42.53
CA THR A 10 -2.90 12.02 41.81
C THR A 10 -1.88 12.83 42.60
N LEU A 11 -0.94 12.18 43.29
CA LEU A 11 0.24 12.85 43.85
C LEU A 11 0.93 13.57 42.68
N ALA A 12 0.87 14.90 42.69
CA ALA A 12 1.55 15.73 41.71
C ALA A 12 3.05 15.43 41.79
N PRO A 13 3.73 15.05 40.70
CA PRO A 13 5.18 14.92 40.72
C PRO A 13 5.78 16.29 41.08
N PRO A 14 6.92 16.34 41.80
CA PRO A 14 7.55 17.60 42.19
C PRO A 14 7.66 18.53 40.98
N GLU A 15 7.30 19.79 41.16
CA GLU A 15 7.32 20.83 40.14
C GLU A 15 8.75 21.03 39.63
N ALA A 16 9.14 20.24 38.63
CA ALA A 16 10.32 20.54 37.83
C ALA A 16 10.12 21.97 37.28
N PRO A 17 11.12 22.87 37.43
CA PRO A 17 10.98 24.25 37.00
C PRO A 17 10.60 24.31 35.52
N LEU A 18 9.65 25.18 35.18
CA LEU A 18 9.22 25.35 33.81
C LEU A 18 10.42 25.68 32.92
N PRO A 19 10.56 25.05 31.75
CA PRO A 19 11.68 25.29 30.87
C PRO A 19 11.67 26.75 30.40
N SER A 20 12.81 27.43 30.45
CA SER A 20 12.95 28.82 30.02
C SER A 20 13.43 28.93 28.56
N ARG A 21 13.09 30.04 27.90
CA ARG A 21 13.54 30.31 26.52
C ARG A 21 15.06 30.44 26.42
N LEU A 22 15.69 31.07 27.42
CA LEU A 22 17.15 31.21 27.52
C LEU A 22 17.83 29.84 27.72
N GLY A 23 17.27 28.99 28.59
CA GLY A 23 17.75 27.62 28.77
C GLY A 23 17.66 26.80 27.49
N ALA A 24 16.56 26.93 26.74
CA ALA A 24 16.40 26.28 25.44
C ALA A 24 17.40 26.80 24.38
N ALA A 25 17.65 28.11 24.34
CA ALA A 25 18.62 28.71 23.42
C ALA A 25 20.05 28.21 23.72
N TRP A 26 20.43 28.20 24.99
CA TRP A 26 21.72 27.66 25.44
C TRP A 26 21.88 26.17 25.12
N PHE A 27 20.83 25.37 25.37
CA PHE A 27 20.80 23.96 25.00
C PHE A 27 21.08 23.75 23.52
N TRP A 28 20.39 24.48 22.62
CA TRP A 28 20.59 24.35 21.18
C TRP A 28 21.96 24.85 20.70
N PHE A 29 22.51 25.89 21.33
CA PHE A 29 23.88 26.34 21.08
C PHE A 29 24.88 25.21 21.38
N ARG A 30 24.79 24.61 22.57
CA ARG A 30 25.65 23.50 22.97
C ARG A 30 25.50 22.29 22.05
N VAL A 31 24.28 21.90 21.71
CA VAL A 31 24.01 20.81 20.76
C VAL A 31 24.68 21.09 19.42
N ARG A 32 24.55 22.31 18.87
CA ARG A 32 25.19 22.69 17.60
C ARG A 32 26.71 22.62 17.66
N ALA A 33 27.33 23.13 18.71
CA ALA A 33 28.78 23.08 18.89
C ALA A 33 29.27 21.62 18.93
N LEU A 34 28.59 20.76 19.69
CA LEU A 34 28.94 19.34 19.80
C LEU A 34 28.67 18.57 18.50
N THR A 35 27.61 18.90 17.77
CA THR A 35 27.36 18.36 16.43
C THR A 35 28.46 18.75 15.44
N LEU A 36 28.93 20.00 15.45
CA LEU A 36 30.02 20.46 14.57
C LEU A 36 31.34 19.76 14.90
N GLN A 37 31.68 19.66 16.18
CA GLN A 37 32.84 18.91 16.63
C GLN A 37 32.78 17.45 16.17
N ARG A 38 31.62 16.82 16.30
CA ARG A 38 31.39 15.44 15.88
C ARG A 38 31.44 15.26 14.37
N LEU A 39 30.91 16.22 13.60
CA LEU A 39 31.06 16.26 12.15
C LEU A 39 32.53 16.24 11.72
N GLY A 40 33.38 17.03 12.38
CA GLY A 40 34.82 17.03 12.12
C GLY A 40 35.48 15.69 12.42
N ARG A 41 35.19 15.09 13.60
CA ARG A 41 35.74 13.78 13.99
C ARG A 41 35.29 12.65 13.07
N ASP A 42 34.00 12.61 12.74
CA ASP A 42 33.44 11.55 11.88
C ASP A 42 33.92 11.67 10.43
N ALA A 43 34.27 12.88 9.97
CA ALA A 43 34.75 13.09 8.59
C ALA A 43 36.14 12.48 8.35
N ILE A 44 36.94 12.27 9.40
CA ILE A 44 38.29 11.69 9.32
C ILE A 44 38.34 10.22 9.73
N ASP A 45 37.23 9.66 10.24
CA ASP A 45 37.13 8.25 10.62
C ASP A 45 36.61 7.41 9.42
N PRO A 46 37.45 6.61 8.75
CA PRO A 46 37.03 5.82 7.59
C PRO A 46 36.02 4.73 7.94
N ALA A 47 35.88 4.36 9.23
CA ALA A 47 34.86 3.41 9.66
C ALA A 47 33.45 4.03 9.64
N VAL A 48 33.32 5.36 9.68
CA VAL A 48 32.03 6.06 9.67
C VAL A 48 31.58 6.30 8.23
N ARG A 49 30.82 5.35 7.68
CA ARG A 49 30.26 5.44 6.32
C ARG A 49 28.82 4.94 6.24
N THR A 50 28.16 5.23 5.12
CA THR A 50 26.84 4.68 4.80
C THR A 50 26.99 3.32 4.15
N TRP A 51 26.11 2.39 4.50
CA TRP A 51 26.09 1.05 3.94
C TRP A 51 25.04 0.92 2.83
N PRO A 52 25.35 0.15 1.77
CA PRO A 52 24.40 -0.07 0.69
C PRO A 52 23.25 -0.97 1.13
N ARG A 53 22.09 -0.77 0.51
CA ARG A 53 20.96 -1.69 0.63
C ARG A 53 21.07 -2.73 -0.47
N VAL A 54 20.90 -4.00 -0.11
CA VAL A 54 20.89 -5.13 -1.02
C VAL A 54 19.46 -5.70 -1.05
N PRO A 55 18.77 -5.69 -2.21
CA PRO A 55 17.49 -6.36 -2.36
C PRO A 55 17.57 -7.82 -1.93
N ALA A 56 16.49 -8.38 -1.39
CA ALA A 56 16.50 -9.77 -0.88
C ALA A 56 16.87 -10.79 -1.98
N GLU A 57 16.44 -10.55 -3.22
CA GLU A 57 16.75 -11.36 -4.41
C GLU A 57 18.26 -11.47 -4.68
N ALA A 58 19.02 -10.41 -4.38
CA ALA A 58 20.44 -10.29 -4.67
C ALA A 58 21.31 -10.57 -3.42
N SER A 59 20.68 -10.95 -2.31
CA SER A 59 21.31 -11.04 -1.00
C SER A 59 21.74 -12.47 -0.69
N ALA A 60 23.03 -12.65 -0.40
CA ALA A 60 23.53 -13.93 0.12
C ALA A 60 23.07 -14.23 1.56
N LEU A 61 22.56 -13.22 2.27
CA LEU A 61 22.13 -13.30 3.67
C LEU A 61 20.61 -13.26 3.86
N ALA A 62 19.82 -13.11 2.79
CA ALA A 62 18.35 -13.10 2.88
C ALA A 62 17.81 -14.45 3.40
N GLY A 63 18.46 -15.55 3.01
CA GLY A 63 18.15 -16.90 3.50
C GLY A 63 18.84 -17.29 4.81
N ALA A 64 19.72 -16.43 5.37
CA ALA A 64 20.44 -16.73 6.61
C ALA A 64 19.48 -16.78 7.82
N PRO A 65 19.81 -17.55 8.88
CA PRO A 65 18.95 -17.67 10.04
C PRO A 65 18.74 -16.33 10.75
N VAL A 66 17.57 -16.18 11.35
CA VAL A 66 17.21 -15.00 12.14
C VAL A 66 17.86 -15.13 13.51
N LEU A 67 18.80 -14.22 13.83
CA LEU A 67 19.47 -14.22 15.14
C LEU A 67 18.68 -13.41 16.18
N ALA A 68 18.01 -12.35 15.75
CA ALA A 68 17.17 -11.54 16.61
C ALA A 68 16.02 -10.93 15.82
N GLU A 69 14.84 -10.90 16.45
CA GLU A 69 13.66 -10.18 15.98
C GLU A 69 13.13 -9.33 17.14
N VAL A 70 12.78 -8.08 16.85
CA VAL A 70 12.17 -7.15 17.80
C VAL A 70 10.96 -6.51 17.15
N ARG A 71 9.79 -6.72 17.74
CA ARG A 71 8.52 -6.12 17.33
C ARG A 71 8.12 -5.03 18.30
N SER A 72 7.58 -3.92 17.83
CA SER A 72 7.09 -2.84 18.68
C SER A 72 5.79 -2.24 18.12
N PRO A 73 4.77 -2.01 18.95
CA PRO A 73 3.53 -1.37 18.52
C PRO A 73 3.78 0.03 17.94
N LEU A 74 3.14 0.35 16.82
CA LEU A 74 3.20 1.66 16.19
C LEU A 74 2.29 2.69 16.87
N TRP A 75 1.15 2.23 17.37
CA TRP A 75 0.03 3.09 17.80
C TRP A 75 -0.27 3.05 19.30
N GLY A 76 0.36 2.14 20.04
CA GLY A 76 -0.01 1.82 21.45
C GLY A 76 0.62 2.70 22.53
N ASP A 77 1.46 3.67 22.18
CA ASP A 77 2.32 4.43 23.11
C ASP A 77 1.92 5.91 23.25
N GLY A 78 0.71 6.29 22.85
CA GLY A 78 0.24 7.68 22.84
C GLY A 78 -1.21 7.83 23.27
N ARG A 79 -1.53 9.03 23.76
CA ARG A 79 -2.90 9.41 24.14
C ARG A 79 -3.72 9.78 22.90
N ALA A 80 -5.04 9.58 22.96
CA ALA A 80 -5.94 9.83 21.81
C ALA A 80 -5.95 11.30 21.36
N ASP A 81 -5.80 12.23 22.30
CA ASP A 81 -5.65 13.68 22.09
C ASP A 81 -4.33 14.06 21.39
N GLU A 82 -3.32 13.18 21.39
CA GLU A 82 -2.01 13.36 20.75
C GLU A 82 -1.86 12.60 19.43
N PHE A 83 -2.95 12.08 18.85
CA PHE A 83 -2.91 11.23 17.65
C PHE A 83 -2.11 11.85 16.49
N VAL A 84 -2.16 13.17 16.31
CA VAL A 84 -1.36 13.88 15.28
C VAL A 84 0.14 13.59 15.41
N LEU A 85 0.66 13.56 16.63
CA LEU A 85 2.07 13.29 16.90
C LEU A 85 2.41 11.81 16.78
N THR A 86 1.48 10.92 17.13
CA THR A 86 1.63 9.46 16.91
C THR A 86 1.64 9.14 15.42
N ALA A 87 0.70 9.69 14.65
CA ALA A 87 0.67 9.57 13.20
C ALA A 87 1.92 10.17 12.55
N GLY A 88 2.37 11.33 13.05
CA GLY A 88 3.62 11.94 12.64
C GLY A 88 4.85 11.06 12.92
N LYS A 89 4.93 10.44 14.10
CA LYS A 89 5.95 9.43 14.43
C LYS A 89 5.93 8.29 13.42
N VAL A 90 4.79 7.67 13.15
CA VAL A 90 4.70 6.53 12.23
C VAL A 90 5.11 6.94 10.81
N HIS A 91 4.77 8.16 10.38
CA HIS A 91 5.26 8.70 9.11
C HIS A 91 6.78 8.91 9.09
N ASN A 92 7.35 9.43 10.17
CA ASN A 92 8.80 9.59 10.29
C ASN A 92 9.53 8.23 10.29
N LEU A 93 8.98 7.22 10.98
CA LEU A 93 9.49 5.85 10.96
C LEU A 93 9.42 5.24 9.56
N ARG A 94 8.30 5.43 8.83
CA ARG A 94 8.13 5.01 7.43
C ARG A 94 9.21 5.59 6.52
N LEU A 95 9.58 6.85 6.71
CA LEU A 95 10.67 7.49 5.95
C LEU A 95 12.04 6.95 6.37
N ALA A 96 12.30 6.85 7.68
CA ALA A 96 13.58 6.37 8.19
C ALA A 96 13.87 4.92 7.83
N ARG A 97 12.84 4.06 7.81
CA ARG A 97 12.91 2.66 7.38
C ARG A 97 13.64 2.50 6.05
N ARG A 98 13.44 3.42 5.10
CA ARG A 98 14.09 3.38 3.79
C ARG A 98 15.62 3.45 3.87
N ALA A 99 16.19 4.01 4.93
CA ALA A 99 17.64 4.04 5.11
C ALA A 99 18.21 2.75 5.71
N PHE A 100 17.39 1.93 6.39
CA PHE A 100 17.85 0.80 7.20
C PHE A 100 17.43 -0.57 6.68
N ASP A 101 16.30 -0.67 5.98
CA ASP A 101 15.81 -1.94 5.47
C ASP A 101 16.68 -2.48 4.34
N GLY A 102 17.10 -3.73 4.48
CA GLY A 102 17.94 -4.44 3.51
C GLY A 102 19.41 -4.05 3.56
N LEU A 103 19.91 -3.48 4.66
CA LEU A 103 21.35 -3.23 4.79
C LEU A 103 22.13 -4.52 4.97
N GLU A 104 23.29 -4.59 4.33
CA GLU A 104 24.27 -5.65 4.58
C GLU A 104 25.59 -5.07 5.00
N LEU A 105 26.11 -5.60 6.09
CA LEU A 105 27.34 -5.14 6.71
C LEU A 105 28.32 -6.31 6.83
N PRO A 106 29.59 -6.14 6.41
CA PRO A 106 30.62 -7.14 6.61
C PRO A 106 31.03 -7.23 8.10
N ALA A 107 31.78 -8.28 8.45
CA ALA A 107 32.38 -8.41 9.77
C ALA A 107 33.22 -7.17 10.14
N GLY A 108 33.13 -6.71 11.38
CA GLY A 108 33.86 -5.56 11.92
C GLY A 108 33.31 -4.19 11.50
N ALA A 109 32.37 -4.13 10.56
CA ALA A 109 31.75 -2.90 10.08
C ALA A 109 31.02 -2.14 11.19
N LEU A 110 31.17 -0.82 11.19
CA LEU A 110 30.43 0.09 12.07
C LEU A 110 29.13 0.53 11.41
N LEU A 111 28.00 0.17 12.01
CA LEU A 111 26.73 0.85 11.74
C LEU A 111 26.63 2.07 12.64
N SER A 112 26.40 3.25 12.06
CA SER A 112 26.03 4.48 12.77
C SER A 112 24.65 4.92 12.32
N PHE A 113 23.73 5.11 13.27
CA PHE A 113 22.35 5.46 12.99
C PHE A 113 22.24 6.77 12.19
N TRP A 114 22.88 7.84 12.65
CA TRP A 114 22.81 9.14 11.96
C TRP A 114 23.66 9.21 10.70
N GLN A 115 24.77 8.47 10.62
CA GLN A 115 25.53 8.38 9.38
C GLN A 115 24.69 7.70 8.30
N GLN A 116 23.98 6.62 8.64
CA GLN A 116 23.11 5.90 7.71
C GLN A 116 21.87 6.71 7.31
N LEU A 117 21.18 7.33 8.28
CA LEU A 117 19.93 8.04 8.02
C LEU A 117 20.13 9.42 7.37
N GLY A 118 21.23 10.10 7.72
CA GLY A 118 21.44 11.51 7.42
C GLY A 118 20.44 12.43 8.13
N ARG A 119 20.53 13.75 7.90
CA ARG A 119 19.75 14.74 8.66
C ARG A 119 18.27 14.62 8.35
N ALA A 120 17.45 14.29 9.34
CA ALA A 120 16.00 14.23 9.19
C ALA A 120 15.42 15.66 9.22
N THR A 121 14.90 16.14 8.08
CA THR A 121 14.40 17.51 7.92
C THR A 121 13.04 17.54 7.25
N ALA A 122 12.29 18.63 7.43
CA ALA A 122 11.02 18.86 6.75
C ALA A 122 11.15 18.80 5.22
N ARG A 123 12.27 19.29 4.65
CA ARG A 123 12.56 19.20 3.21
C ARG A 123 12.70 17.76 2.71
N ARG A 124 13.09 16.82 3.57
CA ARG A 124 13.14 15.38 3.28
C ARG A 124 11.81 14.66 3.60
N GLY A 125 10.75 15.41 3.89
CA GLY A 125 9.39 14.90 4.13
C GLY A 125 9.09 14.51 5.58
N TYR A 126 10.03 14.69 6.51
CA TYR A 126 9.78 14.45 7.93
C TYR A 126 8.81 15.48 8.50
N VAL A 127 7.94 15.04 9.40
CA VAL A 127 6.87 15.86 9.99
C VAL A 127 7.02 15.95 11.50
N LEU A 128 6.19 16.79 12.13
CA LEU A 128 6.10 16.82 13.59
C LEU A 128 5.65 15.45 14.11
N GLY A 129 6.43 14.88 15.01
CA GLY A 129 6.09 13.69 15.77
C GLY A 129 6.43 13.90 17.24
N ARG A 130 6.15 12.89 18.06
CA ARG A 130 6.44 12.93 19.50
C ARG A 130 7.93 12.76 19.80
N GLU A 131 8.52 13.63 20.60
CA GLU A 131 9.88 13.48 21.14
C GLU A 131 9.84 13.66 22.66
N VAL A 132 10.61 12.87 23.39
CA VAL A 132 10.82 13.11 24.82
C VAL A 132 12.00 14.02 25.01
N ARG A 133 11.77 15.15 25.67
CA ARG A 133 12.84 16.05 26.06
C ARG A 133 12.56 16.60 27.45
N GLU A 134 13.52 16.43 28.35
CA GLU A 134 13.48 17.00 29.71
C GLU A 134 12.17 16.70 30.46
N GLY A 135 11.71 15.44 30.46
CA GLY A 135 10.47 15.07 31.20
C GLY A 135 9.17 15.37 30.45
N CYS A 136 9.22 15.90 29.22
CA CYS A 136 8.03 16.29 28.46
C CYS A 136 7.98 15.59 27.10
N VAL A 137 6.78 15.27 26.63
CA VAL A 137 6.52 14.90 25.23
C VAL A 137 6.28 16.19 24.44
N VAL A 138 7.22 16.54 23.56
CA VAL A 138 7.21 17.75 22.75
C VAL A 138 7.02 17.43 21.27
N PRO A 139 6.32 18.28 20.50
CA PRO A 139 6.25 18.16 19.05
C PRO A 139 7.58 18.57 18.42
N THR A 140 8.25 17.64 17.72
CA THR A 140 9.49 17.93 17.00
C THR A 140 9.48 17.31 15.61
N VAL A 141 10.10 17.99 14.64
CA VAL A 141 10.33 17.44 13.29
C VAL A 141 11.18 16.19 13.40
N ALA A 142 10.73 15.10 12.78
CA ALA A 142 11.36 13.77 12.91
C ALA A 142 11.25 13.18 14.34
N GLY A 143 10.31 13.65 15.15
CA GLY A 143 10.00 13.03 16.44
C GLY A 143 9.58 11.57 16.26
N GLY A 144 9.99 10.73 17.22
CA GLY A 144 9.60 9.33 17.32
C GLY A 144 10.59 8.33 16.71
N LEU A 145 11.70 8.81 16.13
CA LEU A 145 12.80 7.96 15.64
C LEU A 145 13.47 7.11 16.73
N CYS A 146 13.32 7.50 18.00
CA CYS A 146 13.79 6.74 19.15
C CYS A 146 13.22 5.32 19.20
N GLN A 147 12.02 5.09 18.65
CA GLN A 147 11.44 3.75 18.57
C GLN A 147 12.28 2.82 17.70
N LEU A 148 12.79 3.32 16.56
CA LEU A 148 13.65 2.54 15.67
C LEU A 148 15.04 2.30 16.29
N SER A 149 15.63 3.29 16.95
CA SER A 149 16.94 3.11 17.62
C SER A 149 16.83 2.17 18.81
N ASN A 150 15.76 2.22 19.60
CA ASN A 150 15.50 1.26 20.68
C ASN A 150 15.39 -0.18 20.14
N ALA A 151 14.63 -0.36 19.06
CA ALA A 151 14.47 -1.66 18.41
C ALA A 151 15.79 -2.18 17.85
N LEU A 152 16.56 -1.33 17.16
CA LEU A 152 17.89 -1.68 16.63
C LEU A 152 18.87 -2.07 17.75
N ALA A 153 18.95 -1.27 18.82
CA ALA A 153 19.85 -1.54 19.95
C ALA A 153 19.49 -2.85 20.66
N THR A 154 18.18 -3.10 20.85
CA THR A 154 17.67 -4.34 21.45
C THR A 154 18.00 -5.54 20.56
N ALA A 155 17.73 -5.44 19.26
CA ALA A 155 18.01 -6.52 18.32
C ALA A 155 19.52 -6.81 18.25
N ALA A 156 20.35 -5.76 18.18
CA ALA A 156 21.80 -5.88 18.17
C ALA A 156 22.33 -6.59 19.43
N LEU A 157 21.86 -6.21 20.61
CA LEU A 157 22.25 -6.88 21.85
C LEU A 157 21.83 -8.35 21.86
N ARG A 158 20.59 -8.66 21.44
CA ARG A 158 20.07 -10.04 21.36
C ARG A 158 20.87 -10.90 20.38
N ALA A 159 21.36 -10.30 19.29
CA ALA A 159 22.23 -10.95 18.32
C ALA A 159 23.69 -11.06 18.77
N GLY A 160 24.04 -10.61 19.98
CA GLY A 160 25.39 -10.64 20.53
C GLY A 160 26.33 -9.56 19.97
N TRP A 161 25.80 -8.51 19.36
CA TRP A 161 26.62 -7.44 18.80
C TRP A 161 27.07 -6.42 19.83
N THR A 162 28.21 -5.78 19.55
CA THR A 162 28.77 -4.76 20.42
C THR A 162 28.13 -3.41 20.13
N LEU A 163 27.45 -2.83 21.13
CA LEU A 163 27.00 -1.44 21.09
C LEU A 163 28.17 -0.52 21.46
N THR A 164 28.83 0.04 20.44
CA THR A 164 29.98 0.93 20.59
C THR A 164 29.61 2.34 21.04
N GLU A 165 28.35 2.75 20.84
CA GLU A 165 27.78 3.97 21.40
C GLU A 165 26.28 3.77 21.66
N ARG A 166 25.82 4.12 22.86
CA ARG A 166 24.41 4.11 23.26
C ARG A 166 24.18 5.16 24.35
N HIS A 167 23.10 5.91 24.23
CA HIS A 167 22.65 6.88 25.24
C HIS A 167 21.22 6.57 25.65
N GLY A 168 20.87 6.75 26.93
CA GLY A 168 19.49 6.62 27.41
C GLY A 168 18.77 7.97 27.50
N HIS A 169 17.45 7.97 27.49
CA HIS A 169 16.64 9.13 27.83
C HIS A 169 16.80 9.48 29.31
N THR A 170 16.57 10.76 29.63
CA THR A 170 16.59 11.25 31.02
C THR A 170 15.33 10.82 31.81
N VAL A 171 14.28 10.39 31.10
CA VAL A 171 12.93 10.09 31.61
C VAL A 171 12.26 9.05 30.71
N CYS A 172 11.35 8.26 31.28
CA CYS A 172 10.60 7.25 30.53
C CYS A 172 9.32 7.83 29.93
N ILE A 173 9.03 7.41 28.70
CA ILE A 173 7.68 7.52 28.13
C ILE A 173 6.83 6.47 28.85
N GLU A 174 5.62 6.82 29.25
CA GLU A 174 4.63 5.90 29.81
C GLU A 174 4.70 4.48 29.21
N GLN A 175 4.75 3.47 30.09
CA GLN A 175 4.78 2.02 29.82
C GLN A 175 5.86 1.48 28.84
N ALA A 176 7.01 2.16 28.67
CA ALA A 176 8.10 1.65 27.84
C ALA A 176 9.10 0.70 28.55
N LEU A 177 8.83 0.30 29.80
CA LEU A 177 9.71 -0.59 30.58
C LEU A 177 9.08 -1.91 31.03
N ASP A 178 7.84 -2.21 30.62
CA ASP A 178 7.34 -3.56 30.83
C ASP A 178 8.12 -4.51 29.92
N ALA A 179 8.83 -5.44 30.55
CA ALA A 179 9.39 -6.60 29.88
C ALA A 179 8.21 -7.30 29.19
N GLY A 180 8.04 -7.03 27.90
CA GLY A 180 7.16 -7.81 27.06
C GLY A 180 7.59 -9.28 27.08
N PRO A 181 6.80 -10.18 26.49
CA PRO A 181 7.11 -11.62 26.45
C PRO A 181 8.52 -11.94 25.91
N ASP A 182 9.15 -11.01 25.18
CA ASP A 182 10.50 -11.15 24.61
C ASP A 182 11.65 -10.60 25.49
N GLY A 183 11.38 -10.14 26.72
CA GLY A 183 12.39 -9.63 27.66
C GLY A 183 12.63 -8.10 27.59
N PRO A 184 13.62 -7.59 28.36
CA PRO A 184 13.81 -6.15 28.55
C PRO A 184 14.25 -5.44 27.27
N ARG A 185 13.56 -4.35 26.92
CA ARG A 185 13.90 -3.49 25.80
C ARG A 185 14.98 -2.48 26.22
N LEU A 186 15.96 -2.27 25.35
CA LEU A 186 17.01 -1.29 25.59
C LEU A 186 16.53 0.12 25.23
N ASP A 187 16.85 1.05 26.10
CA ASP A 187 16.70 2.47 25.84
C ASP A 187 17.90 2.99 25.03
N ALA A 188 17.65 3.63 23.89
CA ALA A 188 18.64 4.16 22.96
C ALA A 188 18.10 5.44 22.32
N THR A 189 18.33 6.58 22.96
CA THR A 189 17.96 7.90 22.42
C THR A 189 18.95 8.36 21.36
N VAL A 190 18.46 9.17 20.42
CA VAL A 190 19.23 9.72 19.30
C VAL A 190 18.87 11.19 19.09
N LEU A 191 19.89 12.03 18.89
CA LEU A 191 19.75 13.46 18.61
C LEU A 191 20.74 13.86 17.53
N TRP A 192 20.23 14.44 16.44
CA TRP A 192 20.95 14.61 15.16
C TRP A 192 22.44 14.84 15.33
N LYS A 193 23.20 13.78 15.02
CA LYS A 193 24.66 13.70 14.95
C LYS A 193 25.42 14.16 16.21
N HIS A 194 24.76 14.59 17.29
CA HIS A 194 25.38 14.79 18.59
C HIS A 194 25.31 13.50 19.42
N ILE A 195 24.13 12.88 19.50
CA ILE A 195 23.84 11.63 20.21
C ILE A 195 23.47 10.59 19.17
N ASP A 196 24.23 9.50 19.09
CA ASP A 196 24.11 8.47 18.05
C ASP A 196 23.97 7.08 18.66
N LEU A 197 23.49 6.14 17.85
CA LEU A 197 23.52 4.71 18.16
C LEU A 197 24.50 4.05 17.19
N ARG A 198 25.51 3.37 17.74
CA ARG A 198 26.54 2.70 16.94
C ARG A 198 26.76 1.25 17.35
N CYS A 199 26.79 0.33 16.39
CA CYS A 199 27.05 -1.08 16.67
C CYS A 199 28.02 -1.73 15.68
N ARG A 200 28.68 -2.80 16.14
CA ARG A 200 29.59 -3.65 15.37
C ARG A 200 29.28 -5.13 15.62
N ALA A 201 29.45 -5.94 14.58
CA ALA A 201 29.36 -7.40 14.64
C ALA A 201 30.69 -8.03 14.22
N ASP A 202 30.98 -9.22 14.73
CA ASP A 202 32.16 -10.02 14.37
C ASP A 202 32.00 -10.81 13.05
N ARG A 203 30.81 -10.75 12.44
CA ARG A 203 30.44 -11.53 11.26
C ARG A 203 29.59 -10.70 10.28
N PRO A 204 29.51 -11.07 8.99
CA PRO A 204 28.60 -10.44 8.05
C PRO A 204 27.14 -10.62 8.46
N TRP A 205 26.34 -9.57 8.32
CA TRP A 205 24.95 -9.58 8.75
C TRP A 205 24.06 -8.69 7.89
N ARG A 206 22.76 -8.99 7.92
CA ARG A 206 21.70 -8.28 7.23
C ARG A 206 20.70 -7.69 8.21
N LEU A 207 20.34 -6.43 8.01
CA LEU A 207 19.29 -5.72 8.72
C LEU A 207 18.02 -5.66 7.86
N GLU A 208 16.90 -6.11 8.42
CA GLU A 208 15.58 -5.97 7.82
C GLU A 208 14.71 -5.09 8.73
N VAL A 209 14.06 -4.09 8.14
CA VAL A 209 13.17 -3.18 8.87
C VAL A 209 11.85 -3.10 8.13
N THR A 210 10.83 -3.73 8.70
CA THR A 210 9.49 -3.81 8.12
C THR A 210 8.46 -3.15 9.04
N MET A 211 7.36 -2.69 8.45
CA MET A 211 6.26 -2.08 9.19
C MET A 211 4.94 -2.53 8.58
N ASP A 212 4.12 -3.24 9.35
CA ASP A 212 2.72 -3.50 9.01
C ASP A 212 1.80 -2.44 9.61
N ALA A 213 0.48 -2.62 9.54
CA ALA A 213 -0.49 -1.65 10.05
C ALA A 213 -0.40 -1.41 11.57
N SER A 214 0.22 -2.32 12.33
CA SER A 214 0.20 -2.38 13.79
C SER A 214 1.59 -2.27 14.42
N GLU A 215 2.61 -2.84 13.80
CA GLU A 215 3.95 -3.01 14.39
C GLU A 215 5.09 -2.55 13.47
N LEU A 216 6.15 -2.06 14.11
CA LEU A 216 7.49 -1.97 13.54
C LEU A 216 8.25 -3.24 13.93
N CYS A 217 8.82 -3.93 12.94
CA CYS A 217 9.66 -5.11 13.13
C CYS A 217 11.10 -4.82 12.66
N VAL A 218 12.06 -5.09 13.53
CA VAL A 218 13.50 -5.07 13.23
C VAL A 218 14.03 -6.49 13.35
N ARG A 219 14.63 -6.98 12.28
CA ARG A 219 15.19 -8.33 12.21
C ARG A 219 16.65 -8.31 11.77
N ILE A 220 17.40 -9.20 12.37
CA ILE A 220 18.82 -9.42 12.12
C ILE A 220 19.02 -10.84 11.61
N ARG A 221 19.70 -10.97 10.47
CA ARG A 221 20.13 -12.26 9.91
C ARG A 221 21.65 -12.34 9.78
N ALA A 222 22.22 -13.48 10.10
CA ALA A 222 23.63 -13.78 9.84
C ALA A 222 23.86 -15.30 9.90
N ASN A 223 24.88 -15.79 9.20
CA ASN A 223 25.27 -17.20 9.26
C ASN A 223 26.07 -17.51 10.54
N GLY A 224 25.86 -18.68 11.12
CA GLY A 224 26.55 -19.18 12.33
C GLY A 224 25.60 -19.52 13.49
N PRO A 225 26.09 -20.17 14.55
CA PRO A 225 25.26 -20.58 15.68
C PRO A 225 24.63 -19.36 16.36
N GLY A 226 23.33 -19.45 16.65
CA GLY A 226 22.58 -18.42 17.35
C GLY A 226 23.10 -18.28 18.77
N VAL A 227 23.84 -17.22 19.05
CA VAL A 227 24.30 -16.93 20.40
C VAL A 227 23.15 -16.27 21.14
N ILE A 228 22.43 -17.02 21.98
CA ILE A 228 21.64 -16.41 23.06
C ILE A 228 22.66 -15.89 24.07
N ALA A 229 23.21 -14.70 23.82
CA ALA A 229 24.15 -14.10 24.75
C ALA A 229 23.39 -13.75 26.05
N ARG A 230 23.66 -14.48 27.14
CA ARG A 230 23.41 -13.95 28.49
C ARG A 230 24.21 -12.64 28.63
N PRO A 231 23.62 -11.55 29.14
CA PRO A 231 24.21 -10.22 29.01
C PRO A 231 25.45 -10.08 29.89
N ALA A 232 26.64 -10.22 29.29
CA ALA A 232 27.86 -9.62 29.82
C ALA A 232 28.00 -8.22 29.20
N ALA A 233 27.10 -7.32 29.59
CA ALA A 233 27.14 -5.96 29.09
C ALA A 233 28.34 -5.25 29.74
N ARG A 234 29.48 -5.18 29.05
CA ARG A 234 30.41 -4.05 29.25
C ARG A 234 29.75 -2.83 28.62
N VAL A 235 28.69 -2.35 29.26
CA VAL A 235 28.15 -1.01 29.01
C VAL A 235 29.23 -0.06 29.51
N ILE A 236 29.96 0.59 28.61
CA ILE A 236 30.61 1.85 28.98
C ILE A 236 29.46 2.83 29.21
N ALA A 237 28.97 2.87 30.45
CA ALA A 237 28.10 3.93 30.90
C ALA A 237 28.97 5.19 30.92
N ILE A 238 28.98 5.93 29.81
CA ILE A 238 29.52 7.29 29.82
C ILE A 238 28.68 8.04 30.87
N ALA A 239 29.38 8.59 31.85
CA ALA A 239 28.82 9.18 33.05
C ALA A 239 27.59 10.05 32.74
N ARG A 240 26.55 9.87 33.55
CA ARG A 240 25.49 10.87 33.73
C ARG A 240 26.17 12.17 34.17
N ASN A 241 26.59 13.00 33.22
CA ASN A 241 26.86 14.40 33.52
C ASN A 241 25.49 15.05 33.74
N ALA A 242 25.06 14.94 34.99
CA ALA A 242 23.95 15.67 35.56
C ALA A 242 24.07 17.14 35.13
N VAL A 243 22.99 17.69 34.61
CA VAL A 243 22.77 19.13 34.67
C VAL A 243 22.78 19.47 36.16
N PRO A 244 23.64 20.39 36.66
CA PRO A 244 23.58 20.81 38.04
C PRO A 244 22.24 21.52 38.26
N GLY A 245 21.38 20.95 39.11
CA GLY A 245 20.30 21.71 39.73
C GLY A 245 20.89 22.71 40.73
N PRO A 246 20.23 23.85 41.00
CA PRO A 246 20.69 24.80 42.02
C PRO A 246 20.71 24.11 43.40
N SER A 247 21.76 24.39 44.16
CA SER A 247 22.06 23.83 45.48
C SER A 247 20.93 24.08 46.48
N ALA A 248 20.20 23.03 46.85
CA ALA A 248 19.34 23.02 48.04
C ALA A 248 20.16 22.58 49.27
N GLY A 249 20.02 23.34 50.34
CA GLY A 249 20.83 23.26 51.55
C GLY A 249 20.75 21.94 52.32
N ARG A 250 21.78 21.75 53.14
CA ARG A 250 21.93 20.64 54.10
C ARG A 250 20.74 20.61 55.06
N GLY A 251 20.03 19.49 55.08
CA GLY A 251 19.11 19.11 56.14
C GLY A 251 19.36 17.65 56.49
N GLU A 252 19.85 17.42 57.70
CA GLU A 252 20.09 16.08 58.27
C GLU A 252 18.76 15.39 58.56
N GLY A 253 18.67 14.09 58.27
CA GLY A 253 17.49 13.27 58.57
C GLY A 253 17.67 11.84 58.08
N ALA A 254 18.13 10.97 58.97
CA ALA A 254 18.44 9.58 58.72
C ALA A 254 17.20 8.69 58.48
N GLY A 255 17.36 7.65 57.65
CA GLY A 255 16.64 6.38 57.81
C GLY A 255 15.38 6.15 56.99
N ALA A 256 15.48 6.08 55.65
CA ALA A 256 14.50 5.37 54.84
C ALA A 256 15.19 4.62 53.68
N LYS A 257 14.96 3.29 53.59
CA LYS A 257 15.38 2.49 52.43
C LYS A 257 14.73 3.08 51.17
N PRO A 258 15.48 3.29 50.06
CA PRO A 258 14.89 3.80 48.83
C PRO A 258 13.92 2.76 48.27
N VAL A 259 12.63 3.09 48.29
CA VAL A 259 11.61 2.43 47.47
C VAL A 259 12.02 2.66 46.00
N PRO A 260 12.02 1.64 45.12
CA PRO A 260 12.27 1.87 43.71
C PRO A 260 11.13 2.72 43.14
N VAL A 261 11.38 4.02 43.03
CA VAL A 261 10.43 4.96 42.43
C VAL A 261 10.46 4.70 40.93
N SER A 262 9.34 4.19 40.39
CA SER A 262 9.14 4.13 38.94
C SER A 262 9.44 5.50 38.32
N PRO A 263 10.20 5.57 37.22
CA PRO A 263 10.57 6.84 36.63
C PRO A 263 9.32 7.69 36.31
N PRO A 264 9.36 9.01 36.53
CA PRO A 264 8.21 9.87 36.32
C PRO A 264 7.77 9.83 34.86
N VAL A 265 6.48 9.69 34.69
CA VAL A 265 5.75 9.74 33.41
C VAL A 265 5.93 11.10 32.74
N ALA A 266 6.32 11.12 31.47
CA ALA A 266 6.51 12.35 30.72
C ALA A 266 5.18 13.12 30.51
N ARG A 267 5.17 14.43 30.78
CA ARG A 267 3.98 15.28 30.58
C ARG A 267 3.79 15.62 29.10
N GLY A 268 2.58 15.48 28.57
CA GLY A 268 2.25 15.85 27.19
C GLY A 268 2.14 17.36 27.00
N CYS A 269 2.98 17.97 26.16
CA CYS A 269 2.93 19.43 25.92
C CYS A 269 1.70 19.90 25.13
N LEU A 270 0.94 18.96 24.55
CA LEU A 270 -0.35 19.21 23.90
C LEU A 270 -1.52 19.26 24.89
N THR A 271 -1.34 18.67 26.07
CA THR A 271 -2.42 18.29 26.99
C THR A 271 -2.15 18.70 28.43
N CYS A 272 -1.00 19.35 28.69
CA CYS A 272 -0.68 19.88 30.01
C CYS A 272 -1.32 21.25 30.22
N ASP A 273 -1.94 21.50 31.37
CA ASP A 273 -2.55 22.80 31.70
C ASP A 273 -1.53 23.90 32.05
N GLN A 274 -0.27 23.73 31.64
CA GLN A 274 0.84 24.62 31.97
C GLN A 274 0.93 25.76 30.96
N VAL A 275 -0.08 26.63 30.94
CA VAL A 275 -0.25 27.71 29.94
C VAL A 275 0.90 28.72 29.89
N GLN A 276 1.67 28.85 30.98
CA GLN A 276 2.83 29.74 31.06
C GLN A 276 4.11 29.11 30.43
N CYS A 277 4.09 27.82 30.13
CA CYS A 277 5.21 27.13 29.50
C CYS A 277 5.29 27.52 28.01
N PHE A 278 6.46 27.98 27.55
CA PHE A 278 6.62 28.32 26.12
C PHE A 278 6.51 27.10 25.18
N ARG A 279 6.50 25.88 25.72
CA ARG A 279 6.29 24.61 24.98
C ARG A 279 4.83 24.17 24.95
N HIS A 280 3.94 24.84 25.69
CA HIS A 280 2.51 24.57 25.70
C HIS A 280 1.93 24.89 24.32
N ALA A 281 1.37 23.88 23.66
CA ALA A 281 0.88 23.97 22.28
C ALA A 281 -0.50 23.30 22.11
N PRO A 282 -1.53 23.72 22.87
CA PRO A 282 -2.87 23.12 22.82
C PRO A 282 -3.54 23.32 21.46
N GLU A 283 -3.12 24.30 20.66
CA GLU A 283 -3.63 24.53 19.31
C GLU A 283 -3.33 23.37 18.35
N LEU A 284 -2.35 22.53 18.67
CA LEU A 284 -2.07 21.31 17.93
C LEU A 284 -2.92 20.12 18.43
N ALA A 285 -3.49 20.21 19.64
CA ALA A 285 -4.44 19.25 20.17
C ALA A 285 -5.79 19.40 19.46
N GLY A 286 -6.31 18.33 18.87
CA GLY A 286 -7.60 18.34 18.15
C GLY A 286 -7.56 18.75 16.67
N LEU A 287 -6.41 19.08 16.08
CA LEU A 287 -6.29 19.41 14.64
C LEU A 287 -6.49 18.20 13.70
N ALA A 288 -6.49 16.98 14.22
CA ALA A 288 -6.96 15.81 13.48
C ALA A 288 -8.17 15.24 14.22
N PRO A 289 -9.27 14.90 13.51
CA PRO A 289 -10.32 14.12 14.13
C PRO A 289 -9.69 12.87 14.74
N GLN A 290 -10.06 12.55 15.97
CA GLN A 290 -9.59 11.39 16.76
C GLN A 290 -9.87 10.03 16.06
N ARG A 291 -10.46 10.04 14.86
CA ARG A 291 -10.88 8.88 14.09
C ARG A 291 -10.08 8.82 12.80
N THR A 292 -9.36 7.71 12.64
CA THR A 292 -8.81 7.16 11.40
C THR A 292 -9.33 7.86 10.14
N THR A 293 -8.50 8.66 9.45
CA THR A 293 -8.91 9.18 8.14
C THR A 293 -8.66 8.10 7.10
N ALA A 294 -9.74 7.43 6.70
CA ALA A 294 -9.68 6.54 5.56
C ALA A 294 -9.52 7.39 4.28
N VAL A 295 -8.64 6.98 3.39
CA VAL A 295 -8.40 7.65 2.10
C VAL A 295 -8.43 6.61 0.98
N ALA A 296 -9.00 6.95 -0.16
CA ALA A 296 -9.02 6.08 -1.34
C ALA A 296 -8.13 6.64 -2.45
N LEU A 297 -7.16 5.86 -2.91
CA LEU A 297 -6.29 6.14 -4.05
C LEU A 297 -6.72 5.24 -5.22
N LEU A 298 -7.60 5.75 -6.07
CA LEU A 298 -8.26 4.93 -7.10
C LEU A 298 -7.90 5.41 -8.51
N ASP A 299 -7.70 4.48 -9.46
CA ASP A 299 -7.47 4.85 -10.88
C ASP A 299 -8.76 5.26 -11.58
N GLY A 300 -9.88 4.67 -11.16
CA GLY A 300 -11.21 5.02 -11.60
C GLY A 300 -12.28 4.53 -10.62
N LEU A 301 -13.53 4.87 -10.92
CA LEU A 301 -14.69 4.38 -10.19
C LEU A 301 -15.51 3.51 -11.14
N THR A 302 -15.34 2.18 -11.06
CA THR A 302 -16.23 1.26 -11.76
C THR A 302 -17.62 1.29 -11.12
N PRO A 303 -18.68 0.89 -11.84
CA PRO A 303 -20.02 0.81 -11.26
C PRO A 303 -20.08 -0.04 -9.98
N GLU A 304 -19.35 -1.15 -9.94
CA GLU A 304 -19.29 -2.05 -8.78
C GLU A 304 -18.62 -1.38 -7.59
N LEU A 305 -17.48 -0.73 -7.82
CA LEU A 305 -16.76 -0.02 -6.76
C LEU A 305 -17.58 1.17 -6.26
N ALA A 306 -18.24 1.91 -7.16
CA ALA A 306 -19.12 3.00 -6.78
C ALA A 306 -20.31 2.50 -5.94
N ALA A 307 -20.97 1.42 -6.36
CA ALA A 307 -22.05 0.80 -5.61
C ALA A 307 -21.57 0.27 -4.26
N HIS A 308 -20.40 -0.37 -4.20
CA HIS A 308 -19.82 -0.86 -2.95
C HIS A 308 -19.48 0.29 -1.99
N LEU A 309 -18.87 1.38 -2.47
CA LEU A 309 -18.58 2.55 -1.65
C LEU A 309 -19.84 3.31 -1.20
N GLN A 310 -20.96 3.16 -1.92
CA GLN A 310 -22.27 3.71 -1.57
C GLN A 310 -23.02 2.82 -0.56
N ALA A 311 -22.95 1.50 -0.75
CA ALA A 311 -23.58 0.49 0.07
C ALA A 311 -22.81 0.23 1.37
N ALA A 312 -21.50 0.48 1.38
CA ALA A 312 -20.68 0.64 2.57
C ALA A 312 -21.32 1.79 3.36
N PRO A 313 -22.05 1.48 4.44
CA PRO A 313 -23.13 2.34 4.87
C PRO A 313 -22.62 3.73 5.27
N ALA A 314 -23.54 4.70 5.33
CA ALA A 314 -23.40 5.89 6.17
C ALA A 314 -23.21 5.56 7.69
N GLN A 315 -22.81 4.33 8.00
CA GLN A 315 -22.24 3.88 9.24
C GLN A 315 -20.78 4.33 9.25
N ALA A 316 -20.55 5.46 9.90
CA ALA A 316 -20.03 5.36 11.25
C ALA A 316 -20.12 3.89 11.73
N ASP A 317 -19.05 3.11 11.64
CA ASP A 317 -19.03 1.72 12.12
C ASP A 317 -19.59 1.65 13.56
N ALA A 318 -19.72 0.49 14.20
CA ALA A 318 -20.15 0.46 15.61
C ALA A 318 -19.33 1.41 16.55
N ALA A 319 -18.14 1.90 16.11
CA ALA A 319 -17.31 2.94 16.72
C ALA A 319 -17.42 4.37 16.14
N GLY A 320 -18.20 4.59 15.07
CA GLY A 320 -18.59 5.88 14.50
C GLY A 320 -17.64 6.53 13.46
N ARG A 321 -16.83 5.77 12.73
CA ARG A 321 -15.80 6.27 11.79
C ARG A 321 -16.38 6.87 10.48
N PRO A 322 -15.89 8.03 10.00
CA PRO A 322 -16.38 8.64 8.74
C PRO A 322 -15.93 7.85 7.50
N ALA A 323 -16.74 7.92 6.43
CA ALA A 323 -16.43 7.29 5.15
C ALA A 323 -15.18 7.90 4.48
N PRO A 324 -14.43 7.13 3.65
CA PRO A 324 -13.10 7.52 3.17
C PRO A 324 -13.13 8.75 2.26
N ALA A 325 -12.16 9.66 2.45
CA ALA A 325 -11.94 10.74 1.51
C ALA A 325 -11.40 10.20 0.18
N LEU A 326 -12.07 10.50 -0.92
CA LEU A 326 -11.68 10.02 -2.25
C LEU A 326 -10.58 10.92 -2.83
N VAL A 327 -9.48 10.31 -3.28
CA VAL A 327 -8.41 10.94 -4.07
C VAL A 327 -8.44 10.32 -5.45
N LEU A 328 -8.97 11.08 -6.41
CA LEU A 328 -8.95 10.72 -7.83
C LEU A 328 -7.84 11.53 -8.53
N PRO A 329 -6.70 10.92 -8.89
CA PRO A 329 -5.66 11.58 -9.65
C PRO A 329 -6.17 11.86 -11.09
N GLY A 330 -6.80 13.03 -11.27
CA GLY A 330 -7.13 13.59 -12.58
C GLY A 330 -8.60 13.58 -12.99
N ALA A 331 -9.47 14.32 -12.29
CA ALA A 331 -10.72 14.78 -12.91
C ALA A 331 -10.39 15.87 -13.97
N VAL A 332 -10.01 15.47 -15.19
CA VAL A 332 -9.35 16.38 -16.16
C VAL A 332 -10.27 16.90 -17.28
N THR A 333 -11.29 16.17 -17.73
CA THR A 333 -12.15 16.67 -18.83
C THR A 333 -13.32 17.53 -18.33
N ALA A 334 -13.84 18.44 -19.15
CA ALA A 334 -15.08 19.17 -18.84
C ALA A 334 -16.27 18.21 -18.69
N GLY A 335 -16.29 17.09 -19.44
CA GLY A 335 -17.27 16.01 -19.30
C GLY A 335 -17.12 15.15 -18.04
N GLN A 336 -15.90 14.88 -17.58
CA GLN A 336 -15.67 14.22 -16.28
C GLN A 336 -15.93 15.17 -15.12
N ARG A 337 -15.63 16.47 -15.25
CA ARG A 337 -16.02 17.50 -14.28
C ARG A 337 -17.52 17.76 -14.30
N ALA A 338 -18.19 17.65 -15.45
CA ALA A 338 -19.63 17.67 -15.55
C ALA A 338 -20.25 16.37 -15.03
N ARG A 339 -19.63 15.20 -15.14
CA ARG A 339 -20.11 13.98 -14.48
C ARG A 339 -19.83 13.97 -12.97
N VAL A 340 -18.75 14.59 -12.51
CA VAL A 340 -18.43 14.79 -11.08
C VAL A 340 -19.22 15.96 -10.48
N GLY A 341 -19.60 16.96 -11.28
CA GLY A 341 -20.31 18.18 -10.87
C GLY A 341 -21.83 18.18 -11.14
N ALA A 342 -22.29 17.47 -12.20
CA ALA A 342 -23.70 17.20 -12.45
C ALA A 342 -24.18 15.93 -11.74
N ALA A 343 -23.28 15.05 -11.29
CA ALA A 343 -23.55 14.21 -10.13
C ALA A 343 -23.52 15.08 -8.87
N ARG A 344 -24.54 15.92 -8.70
CA ARG A 344 -24.94 16.36 -7.36
C ARG A 344 -25.21 15.08 -6.56
N ARG A 345 -24.30 14.79 -5.63
CA ARG A 345 -24.38 13.90 -4.46
C ARG A 345 -25.35 12.70 -4.55
N PRO A 346 -24.82 11.48 -4.60
CA PRO A 346 -25.43 10.34 -3.89
C PRO A 346 -24.79 10.09 -2.51
N THR A 347 -23.59 10.61 -2.24
CA THR A 347 -22.85 10.31 -1.01
C THR A 347 -22.18 11.56 -0.45
N GLY A 348 -22.35 11.84 0.85
CA GLY A 348 -21.76 13.00 1.54
C GLY A 348 -20.24 12.94 1.73
N LEU A 349 -19.49 12.43 0.75
CA LEU A 349 -18.04 12.22 0.86
C LEU A 349 -17.22 13.43 0.36
N PRO A 350 -16.24 13.93 1.14
CA PRO A 350 -15.39 15.04 0.72
C PRO A 350 -14.30 14.59 -0.27
N LEU A 351 -14.26 15.20 -1.46
CA LEU A 351 -13.16 15.07 -2.42
C LEU A 351 -11.93 15.85 -1.93
N ARG A 352 -10.75 15.22 -1.91
CA ARG A 352 -9.48 15.89 -1.63
C ARG A 352 -8.74 16.21 -2.93
N HIS A 353 -8.73 17.48 -3.31
CA HIS A 353 -7.78 17.97 -4.31
C HIS A 353 -6.38 18.10 -3.69
N PRO A 354 -5.30 17.77 -4.42
CA PRO A 354 -3.94 17.99 -3.92
C PRO A 354 -3.63 19.48 -3.94
N ALA A 355 -3.70 20.14 -2.78
CA ALA A 355 -3.03 21.41 -2.55
C ALA A 355 -1.81 21.16 -1.64
N PRO A 356 -0.61 21.68 -1.96
CA PRO A 356 0.57 21.52 -1.12
C PRO A 356 0.41 22.28 0.21
N PRO A 357 0.95 21.77 1.33
CA PRO A 357 0.80 22.39 2.64
C PRO A 357 1.83 23.49 2.86
N TRP A 358 1.69 24.58 2.11
CA TRP A 358 2.11 25.94 2.48
C TRP A 358 1.68 26.88 1.34
N SER A 359 0.73 27.77 1.58
CA SER A 359 0.58 29.00 0.80
C SER A 359 -0.15 30.04 1.67
N PRO A 360 0.43 31.23 1.86
CA PRO A 360 -0.28 32.36 2.44
C PRO A 360 -1.29 32.92 1.42
N VAL A 361 -2.30 33.58 1.98
CA VAL A 361 -3.44 34.25 1.32
C VAL A 361 -2.97 35.25 0.25
N GLY A 362 -3.58 35.23 -0.95
CA GLY A 362 -3.42 36.23 -2.01
C GLY A 362 -4.14 35.84 -3.34
N PRO A 363 -4.66 36.79 -4.15
CA PRO A 363 -5.76 36.55 -5.08
C PRO A 363 -5.39 35.85 -6.39
N ALA A 364 -6.40 35.21 -6.97
CA ALA A 364 -6.36 34.27 -8.08
C ALA A 364 -6.13 34.88 -9.48
N TRP A 365 -5.22 34.29 -10.28
CA TRP A 365 -5.42 33.87 -11.70
C TRP A 365 -4.14 33.23 -12.33
N PRO A 366 -4.21 32.47 -13.46
CA PRO A 366 -4.64 31.07 -13.55
C PRO A 366 -3.49 30.07 -13.82
N ALA A 367 -3.40 29.05 -12.97
CA ALA A 367 -2.80 27.75 -13.30
C ALA A 367 -3.74 26.91 -14.20
N LYS A 368 -4.14 27.43 -15.37
CA LYS A 368 -5.05 26.75 -16.32
C LYS A 368 -4.37 25.96 -17.45
N TRP A 369 -3.04 26.00 -17.57
CA TRP A 369 -2.38 25.50 -18.78
C TRP A 369 -1.61 24.17 -18.65
N SER A 370 -1.26 23.70 -17.45
CA SER A 370 -0.43 22.49 -17.29
C SER A 370 -1.19 21.16 -17.17
N ALA A 371 -2.50 21.19 -16.87
CA ALA A 371 -3.27 19.97 -16.57
C ALA A 371 -3.90 19.27 -17.79
N ASN A 372 -4.03 19.95 -18.94
CA ASN A 372 -4.53 19.36 -20.19
C ASN A 372 -3.48 18.48 -20.90
N TRP A 373 -2.19 18.68 -20.62
CA TRP A 373 -1.11 18.03 -21.36
C TRP A 373 -0.99 16.55 -21.00
N HIS A 374 -1.17 16.12 -19.75
CA HIS A 374 -0.92 14.72 -19.37
C HIS A 374 -1.98 13.72 -19.86
N ALA A 375 -3.26 14.11 -19.93
CA ALA A 375 -4.32 13.27 -20.48
C ALA A 375 -4.29 13.25 -22.01
N ALA A 376 -4.02 14.40 -22.64
CA ALA A 376 -3.78 14.49 -24.08
C ALA A 376 -2.53 13.71 -24.48
N TRP A 377 -1.43 13.84 -23.72
CA TRP A 377 -0.20 13.07 -23.91
C TRP A 377 -0.44 11.60 -23.66
N ARG A 378 -1.25 11.18 -22.69
CA ARG A 378 -1.60 9.74 -22.52
C ARG A 378 -2.42 9.21 -23.69
N ALA A 379 -3.39 9.98 -24.19
CA ALA A 379 -4.15 9.60 -25.38
C ALA A 379 -3.26 9.58 -26.64
N VAL A 380 -2.31 10.51 -26.75
CA VAL A 380 -1.32 10.57 -27.83
C VAL A 380 -0.28 9.47 -27.71
N ASP A 381 0.25 9.18 -26.52
CA ASP A 381 1.23 8.13 -26.21
C ASP A 381 0.62 6.74 -26.43
N LEU A 382 -0.63 6.53 -25.98
CA LEU A 382 -1.39 5.32 -26.30
C LEU A 382 -1.69 5.20 -27.79
N ARG A 383 -1.94 6.29 -28.52
CA ARG A 383 -2.16 6.27 -29.98
C ARG A 383 -0.86 6.11 -30.78
N TRP A 384 0.25 6.65 -30.27
CA TRP A 384 1.59 6.57 -30.84
C TRP A 384 2.16 5.16 -30.70
N HIS A 385 1.99 4.57 -29.52
CA HIS A 385 2.39 3.20 -29.22
C HIS A 385 1.33 2.14 -29.59
N ALA A 386 0.10 2.53 -29.97
CA ALA A 386 -0.94 1.59 -30.45
C ALA A 386 -0.53 0.86 -31.74
N ARG A 387 0.42 1.42 -32.51
CA ARG A 387 0.91 0.86 -33.78
C ARG A 387 2.09 -0.10 -33.62
N ARG A 388 2.56 -0.33 -32.39
CA ARG A 388 3.70 -1.21 -32.10
C ARG A 388 3.27 -2.29 -31.09
N PRO A 389 3.36 -3.57 -31.46
CA PRO A 389 3.07 -4.67 -30.55
C PRO A 389 3.86 -4.52 -29.24
N GLY A 390 3.20 -4.76 -28.11
CA GLY A 390 3.80 -4.65 -26.78
C GLY A 390 3.95 -3.23 -26.19
N GLU A 391 4.40 -2.23 -26.95
CA GLU A 391 4.72 -0.89 -26.39
C GLU A 391 3.53 -0.20 -25.71
N ARG A 392 2.30 -0.52 -26.15
CA ARG A 392 1.06 -0.04 -25.54
C ARG A 392 0.89 -0.48 -24.08
N GLN A 393 1.21 -1.73 -23.74
CA GLN A 393 1.04 -2.25 -22.38
C GLN A 393 2.07 -1.62 -21.43
N ALA A 394 3.32 -1.48 -21.87
CA ALA A 394 4.34 -0.77 -21.10
C ALA A 394 4.01 0.72 -20.91
N SER A 395 3.42 1.38 -21.92
CA SER A 395 2.92 2.76 -21.79
C SER A 395 1.83 2.87 -20.71
N VAL A 396 0.88 1.92 -20.67
CA VAL A 396 -0.17 1.89 -19.62
C VAL A 396 0.45 1.78 -18.23
N LEU A 397 1.35 0.82 -18.00
CA LEU A 397 2.00 0.62 -16.70
C LEU A 397 2.80 1.87 -16.27
N ARG A 398 3.55 2.48 -17.19
CA ARG A 398 4.27 3.75 -16.92
C ARG A 398 3.31 4.90 -16.59
N GLY A 399 2.13 4.93 -17.21
CA GLY A 399 1.08 5.89 -16.90
C GLY A 399 0.53 5.72 -15.48
N GLN A 400 0.27 4.48 -15.08
CA GLN A 400 -0.22 4.12 -13.75
C GLN A 400 0.80 4.45 -12.66
N ASP A 401 2.09 4.17 -12.88
CA ASP A 401 3.17 4.55 -11.96
C ASP A 401 3.17 6.06 -11.65
N ARG A 402 3.02 6.89 -12.69
CA ARG A 402 2.98 8.36 -12.52
C ARG A 402 1.75 8.80 -11.74
N GLN A 403 0.59 8.18 -11.98
CA GLN A 403 -0.63 8.48 -11.21
C GLN A 403 -0.51 8.05 -9.76
N ALA A 404 0.03 6.85 -9.52
CA ALA A 404 0.28 6.33 -8.17
C ALA A 404 1.18 7.29 -7.38
N GLN A 405 2.27 7.77 -7.98
CA GLN A 405 3.13 8.79 -7.35
C GLN A 405 2.39 10.11 -7.07
N GLN A 406 1.55 10.56 -7.98
CA GLN A 406 0.74 11.77 -7.78
C GLN A 406 -0.28 11.59 -6.65
N ALA A 407 -0.96 10.45 -6.62
CA ALA A 407 -1.92 10.08 -5.58
C ALA A 407 -1.23 9.98 -4.21
N ALA A 408 -0.02 9.42 -4.15
CA ALA A 408 0.78 9.32 -2.92
C ALA A 408 1.07 10.68 -2.28
N ARG A 409 1.18 11.77 -3.07
CA ARG A 409 1.42 13.13 -2.54
C ARG A 409 0.24 13.68 -1.75
N ALA A 410 -0.97 13.13 -1.94
CA ALA A 410 -2.15 13.51 -1.17
C ALA A 410 -2.22 12.82 0.20
N LEU A 411 -1.40 11.78 0.43
CA LEU A 411 -1.36 11.05 1.69
C LEU A 411 -0.79 11.91 2.81
N ARG A 412 -1.49 11.93 3.93
CA ARG A 412 -1.07 12.57 5.17
C ARG A 412 -0.58 11.53 6.18
N PRO A 413 0.13 11.97 7.23
CA PRO A 413 0.52 11.08 8.33
C PRO A 413 -0.67 10.35 8.97
N GLY A 414 -1.81 11.03 9.13
CA GLY A 414 -3.02 10.49 9.76
C GLY A 414 -3.86 9.54 8.89
N ASP A 415 -3.54 9.37 7.61
CA ASP A 415 -4.31 8.52 6.69
C ASP A 415 -3.98 7.02 6.88
N VAL A 416 -4.32 6.48 8.05
CA VAL A 416 -3.88 5.14 8.49
C VAL A 416 -4.62 3.98 7.82
N GLN A 417 -5.79 4.26 7.24
CA GLN A 417 -6.56 3.31 6.43
C GLN A 417 -6.54 3.77 4.97
N VAL A 418 -6.05 2.92 4.07
CA VAL A 418 -5.89 3.26 2.66
C VAL A 418 -6.63 2.25 1.80
N TRP A 419 -7.64 2.73 1.09
CA TRP A 419 -8.20 2.05 -0.06
C TRP A 419 -7.32 2.32 -1.27
N VAL A 420 -6.94 1.29 -2.01
CA VAL A 420 -5.98 1.42 -3.11
C VAL A 420 -6.38 0.56 -4.29
N ASP A 421 -6.29 1.13 -5.48
CA ASP A 421 -6.42 0.37 -6.72
C ASP A 421 -5.22 -0.57 -6.89
N GLN A 422 -5.47 -1.83 -7.27
CA GLN A 422 -4.44 -2.82 -7.56
C GLN A 422 -3.35 -2.25 -8.50
N ALA A 423 -3.72 -1.46 -9.50
CA ALA A 423 -2.78 -0.87 -10.45
C ALA A 423 -1.73 0.04 -9.80
N TYR A 424 -2.02 0.63 -8.64
CA TYR A 424 -1.11 1.54 -7.94
C TYR A 424 -0.22 0.82 -6.93
N LEU A 425 -0.53 -0.42 -6.56
CA LEU A 425 0.19 -1.18 -5.55
C LEU A 425 1.70 -1.26 -5.79
N PRO A 426 2.20 -1.65 -6.99
CA PRO A 426 3.63 -1.87 -7.18
C PRO A 426 4.43 -0.60 -6.87
N ARG A 427 4.01 0.53 -7.43
CA ARG A 427 4.67 1.82 -7.25
C ARG A 427 4.60 2.30 -5.81
N LEU A 428 3.42 2.25 -5.19
CA LEU A 428 3.22 2.72 -3.82
C LEU A 428 3.99 1.86 -2.81
N TRP A 429 4.14 0.57 -3.10
CA TRP A 429 4.94 -0.36 -2.29
C TRP A 429 6.45 -0.09 -2.42
N LEU A 430 6.97 0.02 -3.64
CA LEU A 430 8.38 0.33 -3.91
C LEU A 430 8.77 1.70 -3.32
N ASP A 431 7.90 2.69 -3.44
CA ASP A 431 8.09 3.99 -2.82
C ASP A 431 7.93 3.92 -1.29
N GLY A 432 7.43 2.81 -0.72
CA GLY A 432 7.22 2.64 0.72
C GLY A 432 6.14 3.57 1.29
N ALA A 433 5.20 4.03 0.46
CA ALA A 433 4.11 4.93 0.87
C ALA A 433 3.05 4.21 1.73
N LEU A 434 2.93 2.90 1.58
CA LEU A 434 1.93 2.04 2.22
C LEU A 434 2.36 1.48 3.59
N ALA A 435 3.66 1.43 3.89
CA ALA A 435 4.16 0.83 5.13
C ALA A 435 3.56 1.50 6.37
N GLY A 436 3.19 0.75 7.41
CA GLY A 436 2.53 1.35 8.57
C GLY A 436 1.07 1.78 8.35
N ARG A 437 0.39 1.30 7.29
CA ARG A 437 -1.02 1.60 6.99
C ARG A 437 -1.80 0.29 6.81
N ALA A 438 -3.06 0.30 7.21
CA ALA A 438 -4.00 -0.78 6.92
C ALA A 438 -4.52 -0.61 5.49
N LEU A 439 -4.43 -1.67 4.68
CA LEU A 439 -4.74 -1.61 3.26
C LEU A 439 -6.03 -2.37 2.94
N THR A 440 -6.92 -1.71 2.21
CA THR A 440 -8.03 -2.31 1.49
C THR A 440 -7.77 -2.17 -0.01
N VAL A 441 -7.70 -3.27 -0.75
CA VAL A 441 -7.38 -3.21 -2.19
C VAL A 441 -8.63 -3.45 -3.01
N TRP A 442 -8.89 -2.55 -3.96
CA TRP A 442 -9.78 -2.84 -5.08
C TRP A 442 -9.00 -3.66 -6.11
N MET A 443 -9.36 -4.94 -6.26
CA MET A 443 -8.62 -5.93 -7.05
C MET A 443 -9.48 -6.43 -8.22
N PRO A 444 -9.56 -5.68 -9.34
CA PRO A 444 -10.40 -6.05 -10.48
C PRO A 444 -9.79 -7.17 -11.35
N ALA A 445 -8.52 -7.53 -11.14
CA ALA A 445 -7.79 -8.46 -11.98
C ALA A 445 -6.96 -9.44 -11.16
N LEU A 446 -6.61 -10.59 -11.74
CA LEU A 446 -5.61 -11.48 -11.16
C LEU A 446 -4.26 -10.74 -11.04
N PRO A 447 -3.40 -11.08 -10.07
CA PRO A 447 -2.08 -10.46 -9.96
C PRO A 447 -1.25 -10.72 -11.21
N MET A 448 -0.30 -9.82 -11.49
CA MET A 448 0.60 -9.92 -12.65
C MET A 448 1.31 -11.27 -12.71
N ALA A 449 1.73 -11.83 -11.57
CA ALA A 449 2.38 -13.14 -11.51
C ALA A 449 1.49 -14.26 -12.08
N GLU A 450 0.21 -14.25 -11.72
CA GLU A 450 -0.76 -15.25 -12.16
C GLU A 450 -1.15 -15.04 -13.64
N ILE A 451 -1.27 -13.78 -14.07
CA ILE A 451 -1.49 -13.45 -15.49
C ILE A 451 -0.32 -13.97 -16.33
N VAL A 452 0.92 -13.76 -15.88
CA VAL A 452 2.12 -14.26 -16.59
C VAL A 452 2.09 -15.79 -16.65
N ARG A 453 1.81 -16.48 -15.54
CA ARG A 453 1.69 -17.94 -15.47
C ARG A 453 0.70 -18.49 -16.50
N ARG A 454 -0.52 -17.94 -16.56
CA ARG A 454 -1.57 -18.35 -17.52
C ARG A 454 -1.17 -18.10 -18.96
N LEU A 455 -0.51 -16.98 -19.24
CA LEU A 455 -0.03 -16.69 -20.59
C LEU A 455 1.12 -17.62 -20.99
N ASP A 456 1.97 -18.03 -20.06
CA ASP A 456 3.04 -19.00 -20.34
C ASP A 456 2.47 -20.40 -20.63
N GLU A 457 1.38 -20.80 -19.97
CA GLU A 457 0.61 -22.01 -20.34
C GLU A 457 0.03 -21.91 -21.75
N ALA A 458 -0.57 -20.77 -22.10
CA ALA A 458 -1.08 -20.54 -23.46
C ALA A 458 0.05 -20.56 -24.50
N VAL A 459 1.24 -20.06 -24.17
CA VAL A 459 2.44 -20.14 -25.05
C VAL A 459 2.89 -21.57 -25.27
N ALA A 460 2.77 -22.45 -24.27
CA ALA A 460 3.12 -23.86 -24.42
C ALA A 460 2.19 -24.56 -25.42
N GLN A 461 0.91 -24.16 -25.46
CA GLN A 461 -0.06 -24.67 -26.43
C GLN A 461 0.07 -24.04 -27.82
N TRP A 462 0.38 -22.73 -27.87
CA TRP A 462 0.47 -21.94 -29.11
C TRP A 462 1.84 -21.24 -29.23
N PRO A 463 2.94 -21.99 -29.47
CA PRO A 463 4.29 -21.44 -29.47
C PRO A 463 4.54 -20.42 -30.60
N ASP A 464 3.79 -20.53 -31.71
CA ASP A 464 3.92 -19.69 -32.90
C ASP A 464 3.15 -18.36 -32.81
N GLU A 465 2.49 -18.07 -31.68
CA GLU A 465 1.72 -16.83 -31.47
C GLU A 465 2.55 -15.80 -30.69
N PRO A 466 3.30 -14.90 -31.37
CA PRO A 466 4.24 -13.99 -30.70
C PRO A 466 3.56 -13.04 -29.72
N SER A 467 2.30 -12.66 -29.99
CA SER A 467 1.54 -11.74 -29.13
C SER A 467 1.22 -12.30 -27.73
N LEU A 468 1.33 -13.62 -27.52
CA LEU A 468 1.22 -14.22 -26.19
C LEU A 468 2.44 -13.94 -25.32
N ARG A 469 3.61 -13.72 -25.93
CA ARG A 469 4.88 -13.39 -25.26
C ARG A 469 5.10 -11.89 -25.12
N ASP A 470 4.25 -11.07 -25.75
CA ASP A 470 4.40 -9.62 -25.77
C ASP A 470 4.39 -9.02 -24.36
N HIS A 471 5.48 -8.32 -24.05
CA HIS A 471 5.64 -7.37 -22.94
C HIS A 471 5.18 -7.90 -21.57
N ARG A 472 6.00 -8.76 -20.99
CA ARG A 472 5.92 -9.20 -19.59
C ARG A 472 6.27 -8.04 -18.64
N PRO A 473 5.55 -7.85 -17.52
CA PRO A 473 5.95 -6.89 -16.49
C PRO A 473 7.34 -7.20 -15.94
N ARG A 474 8.05 -6.18 -15.46
CA ARG A 474 9.37 -6.40 -14.87
C ARG A 474 9.24 -7.26 -13.59
N PRO A 475 10.18 -8.18 -13.32
CA PRO A 475 10.13 -9.02 -12.11
C PRO A 475 9.99 -8.21 -10.81
N GLU A 476 10.67 -7.06 -10.73
CA GLU A 476 10.58 -6.12 -9.60
C GLU A 476 9.15 -5.59 -9.37
N THR A 477 8.41 -5.33 -10.45
CA THR A 477 7.02 -4.84 -10.40
C THR A 477 6.08 -5.95 -9.95
N VAL A 478 6.28 -7.16 -10.47
CA VAL A 478 5.50 -8.36 -10.11
C VAL A 478 5.68 -8.69 -8.63
N ALA A 479 6.93 -8.71 -8.16
CA ALA A 479 7.26 -8.98 -6.76
C ALA A 479 6.67 -7.90 -5.82
N ALA A 480 6.74 -6.63 -6.22
CA ALA A 480 6.17 -5.53 -5.45
C ALA A 480 4.64 -5.59 -5.35
N GLU A 481 3.94 -5.92 -6.45
CA GLU A 481 2.49 -6.12 -6.42
C GLU A 481 2.11 -7.23 -5.43
N LEU A 482 2.76 -8.39 -5.56
CA LEU A 482 2.46 -9.56 -4.73
C LEU A 482 2.78 -9.30 -3.25
N ALA A 483 3.88 -8.62 -2.95
CA ALA A 483 4.24 -8.23 -1.60
C ALA A 483 3.19 -7.28 -0.99
N ALA A 484 2.70 -6.32 -1.77
CA ALA A 484 1.65 -5.40 -1.33
C ALA A 484 0.30 -6.10 -1.11
N LEU A 485 -0.07 -7.03 -2.00
CA LEU A 485 -1.27 -7.86 -1.85
C LEU A 485 -1.20 -8.75 -0.60
N ARG A 486 -0.04 -9.35 -0.30
CA ARG A 486 0.18 -10.13 0.93
C ARG A 486 0.09 -9.29 2.20
N ALA A 487 0.38 -7.99 2.11
CA ALA A 487 0.25 -7.05 3.22
C ALA A 487 -1.17 -6.46 3.34
N ALA A 488 -2.07 -6.75 2.41
CA ALA A 488 -3.44 -6.25 2.46
C ALA A 488 -4.25 -6.93 3.56
N HIS A 489 -5.08 -6.15 4.26
CA HIS A 489 -6.00 -6.70 5.26
C HIS A 489 -7.33 -7.11 4.61
N THR A 490 -7.79 -6.34 3.63
CA THR A 490 -9.05 -6.59 2.92
C THR A 490 -8.83 -6.47 1.42
N LEU A 491 -9.45 -7.35 0.65
CA LEU A 491 -9.49 -7.31 -0.80
C LEU A 491 -10.95 -7.25 -1.23
N VAL A 492 -11.29 -6.32 -2.12
CA VAL A 492 -12.64 -6.15 -2.66
C VAL A 492 -12.57 -6.40 -4.16
N THR A 493 -13.39 -7.31 -4.66
CA THR A 493 -13.42 -7.66 -6.08
C THR A 493 -14.82 -8.09 -6.50
N PRO A 494 -15.25 -7.79 -7.73
CA PRO A 494 -16.45 -8.41 -8.31
C PRO A 494 -16.14 -9.73 -9.02
N HIS A 495 -14.86 -10.04 -9.20
CA HIS A 495 -14.40 -11.06 -10.12
C HIS A 495 -14.20 -12.39 -9.39
N GLN A 496 -15.01 -13.42 -9.73
CA GLN A 496 -15.03 -14.70 -9.01
C GLN A 496 -13.64 -15.36 -8.97
N ALA A 497 -12.98 -15.53 -10.13
CA ALA A 497 -11.65 -16.15 -10.17
C ALA A 497 -10.58 -15.36 -9.39
N VAL A 498 -10.74 -14.04 -9.21
CA VAL A 498 -9.83 -13.23 -8.39
C VAL A 498 -10.10 -13.48 -6.92
N ALA A 499 -11.37 -13.58 -6.52
CA ALA A 499 -11.76 -13.93 -5.16
C ALA A 499 -11.23 -15.31 -4.78
N ASP A 500 -11.43 -16.32 -5.63
CA ASP A 500 -10.96 -17.69 -5.40
C ASP A 500 -9.44 -17.74 -5.28
N TRP A 501 -8.72 -17.08 -6.20
CA TRP A 501 -7.27 -16.99 -6.15
C TRP A 501 -6.80 -16.30 -4.86
N ALA A 502 -7.41 -15.18 -4.48
CA ALA A 502 -7.04 -14.43 -3.29
C ALA A 502 -7.29 -15.24 -2.01
N GLN A 503 -8.41 -15.96 -1.91
CA GLN A 503 -8.72 -16.83 -0.77
C GLN A 503 -7.73 -17.99 -0.64
N ALA A 504 -7.24 -18.53 -1.75
CA ALA A 504 -6.28 -19.64 -1.74
C ALA A 504 -4.84 -19.19 -1.42
N HIS A 505 -4.45 -17.96 -1.75
CA HIS A 505 -3.04 -17.54 -1.73
C HIS A 505 -2.72 -16.41 -0.73
N LEU A 506 -3.72 -15.71 -0.21
CA LEU A 506 -3.55 -14.55 0.66
C LEU A 506 -4.27 -14.74 1.99
N GLN A 507 -3.80 -14.03 3.02
CA GLN A 507 -4.40 -14.02 4.36
C GLN A 507 -5.44 -12.88 4.51
N ALA A 508 -5.70 -12.13 3.45
CA ALA A 508 -6.60 -10.99 3.47
C ALA A 508 -8.06 -11.45 3.51
N GLN A 509 -8.93 -10.67 4.16
CA GLN A 509 -10.37 -10.87 4.06
C GLN A 509 -10.83 -10.52 2.64
N VAL A 510 -11.36 -11.52 1.92
CA VAL A 510 -11.88 -11.34 0.56
C VAL A 510 -13.36 -10.99 0.60
N GLN A 511 -13.73 -9.86 0.00
CA GLN A 511 -15.10 -9.39 -0.16
C GLN A 511 -15.48 -9.44 -1.64
N LEU A 512 -16.30 -10.42 -1.99
CA LEU A 512 -16.90 -10.53 -3.31
C LEU A 512 -18.09 -9.57 -3.39
N VAL A 513 -18.09 -8.67 -4.37
CA VAL A 513 -19.19 -7.73 -4.63
C VAL A 513 -19.92 -8.12 -5.92
N PRO A 514 -21.22 -7.85 -6.06
CA PRO A 514 -21.94 -8.20 -7.28
C PRO A 514 -21.44 -7.35 -8.46
N TRP A 515 -21.35 -7.98 -9.64
CA TRP A 515 -21.21 -7.26 -10.89
C TRP A 515 -22.41 -6.33 -11.10
N ALA A 516 -22.14 -5.08 -11.49
CA ALA A 516 -23.21 -4.15 -11.85
C ALA A 516 -23.83 -4.61 -13.17
N GLN A 517 -25.15 -4.83 -13.13
CA GLN A 517 -25.89 -5.23 -14.31
C GLN A 517 -25.96 -4.07 -15.31
N PRO A 518 -25.75 -4.32 -16.62
CA PRO A 518 -25.95 -3.29 -17.63
C PRO A 518 -27.43 -2.87 -17.65
N GLU A 519 -27.70 -1.64 -18.11
CA GLU A 519 -29.08 -1.24 -18.37
C GLU A 519 -29.71 -2.23 -19.36
N HIS A 520 -30.87 -2.79 -19.00
CA HIS A 520 -31.53 -3.81 -19.80
C HIS A 520 -31.80 -3.25 -21.22
N PRO A 521 -31.48 -4.01 -22.29
CA PRO A 521 -31.96 -3.63 -23.61
C PRO A 521 -33.50 -3.57 -23.60
N PRO A 522 -34.13 -2.64 -24.36
CA PRO A 522 -35.59 -2.51 -24.39
C PRO A 522 -36.24 -3.86 -24.71
N VAL A 523 -37.18 -4.25 -23.84
CA VAL A 523 -37.90 -5.53 -23.85
C VAL A 523 -39.22 -5.33 -24.59
N SER A 524 -39.56 -6.21 -25.53
CA SER A 524 -40.92 -6.38 -26.03
C SER A 524 -41.45 -7.73 -25.50
N ASP A 525 -42.55 -7.72 -24.77
CA ASP A 525 -43.23 -8.93 -24.26
C ASP A 525 -42.38 -9.86 -23.37
N GLY A 526 -41.61 -9.28 -22.44
CA GLY A 526 -40.83 -10.05 -21.46
C GLY A 526 -39.58 -10.74 -22.01
N ARG A 527 -39.27 -10.58 -23.31
CA ARG A 527 -38.00 -11.02 -23.93
C ARG A 527 -37.30 -9.81 -24.57
N PRO A 528 -35.96 -9.68 -24.46
CA PRO A 528 -35.24 -8.69 -25.25
C PRO A 528 -35.49 -8.96 -26.74
N ALA A 529 -35.80 -7.94 -27.52
CA ALA A 529 -36.11 -8.07 -28.95
C ALA A 529 -34.90 -8.65 -29.71
N ARG A 530 -34.85 -9.98 -29.84
CA ARG A 530 -33.96 -10.69 -30.76
C ARG A 530 -34.50 -10.51 -32.17
N ALA A 531 -33.62 -10.33 -33.15
CA ALA A 531 -34.05 -10.42 -34.54
C ALA A 531 -34.58 -11.85 -34.78
N GLU A 532 -35.64 -11.99 -35.57
CA GLU A 532 -36.20 -13.30 -35.97
C GLU A 532 -35.16 -14.22 -36.65
N ALA A 533 -34.00 -13.67 -37.05
CA ALA A 533 -32.89 -14.35 -37.72
C ALA A 533 -31.55 -14.26 -36.95
N ALA A 534 -31.55 -14.41 -35.62
CA ALA A 534 -30.30 -14.49 -34.85
C ALA A 534 -29.48 -15.74 -35.25
N ASP A 535 -28.43 -15.54 -36.06
CA ASP A 535 -27.66 -16.64 -36.66
C ASP A 535 -26.13 -16.39 -36.66
N ALA A 536 -25.65 -15.55 -35.74
CA ALA A 536 -24.21 -15.31 -35.56
C ALA A 536 -23.68 -15.87 -34.25
N MET A 537 -22.45 -16.40 -34.30
CA MET A 537 -21.61 -16.64 -33.13
C MET A 537 -20.78 -15.39 -32.87
N VAL A 538 -20.83 -14.85 -31.66
CA VAL A 538 -20.15 -13.58 -31.35
C VAL A 538 -19.03 -13.78 -30.33
N LEU A 539 -17.79 -13.53 -30.74
CA LEU A 539 -16.64 -13.43 -29.85
C LEU A 539 -16.71 -12.11 -29.07
N LEU A 540 -16.80 -12.18 -27.75
CA LEU A 540 -17.03 -11.02 -26.87
C LEU A 540 -15.78 -10.19 -26.54
N ALA A 541 -14.74 -10.30 -27.36
CA ALA A 541 -13.48 -9.58 -27.20
C ALA A 541 -12.79 -9.40 -28.56
N SER A 542 -11.79 -8.52 -28.63
CA SER A 542 -10.88 -8.47 -29.77
C SER A 542 -10.28 -9.86 -30.00
N ALA A 543 -10.12 -10.24 -31.27
CA ALA A 543 -9.58 -11.53 -31.70
C ALA A 543 -8.06 -11.62 -31.45
N LEU A 544 -7.70 -11.72 -30.18
CA LEU A 544 -6.32 -11.83 -29.68
C LEU A 544 -6.11 -13.21 -29.06
N PRO A 545 -4.92 -13.82 -29.17
CA PRO A 545 -4.62 -15.11 -28.54
C PRO A 545 -4.93 -15.16 -27.04
N ARG A 546 -4.53 -14.14 -26.26
CA ARG A 546 -4.85 -14.05 -24.81
C ARG A 546 -6.36 -13.96 -24.50
N LYS A 547 -7.19 -13.63 -25.49
CA LYS A 547 -8.66 -13.56 -25.40
C LYS A 547 -9.34 -14.83 -25.93
N GLY A 548 -8.58 -15.88 -26.25
CA GLY A 548 -9.12 -17.17 -26.68
C GLY A 548 -9.25 -17.34 -28.19
N TRP A 549 -8.63 -16.47 -29.00
CA TRP A 549 -8.81 -16.52 -30.45
C TRP A 549 -8.29 -17.81 -31.08
N CYS A 550 -7.17 -18.32 -30.59
CA CYS A 550 -6.55 -19.54 -31.10
C CYS A 550 -7.42 -20.77 -30.79
N GLU A 551 -7.95 -20.81 -29.57
CA GLU A 551 -8.86 -21.83 -29.07
C GLU A 551 -10.16 -21.84 -29.86
N LEU A 552 -10.77 -20.67 -30.09
CA LEU A 552 -11.99 -20.56 -30.88
C LEU A 552 -11.79 -21.05 -32.31
N ARG A 553 -10.67 -20.66 -32.95
CA ARG A 553 -10.31 -21.14 -34.30
C ARG A 553 -10.18 -22.66 -34.33
N ALA A 554 -9.45 -23.23 -33.40
CA ALA A 554 -9.22 -24.67 -33.33
C ALA A 554 -10.52 -25.44 -33.05
N ALA A 555 -11.37 -24.92 -32.16
CA ALA A 555 -12.66 -25.52 -31.82
C ALA A 555 -13.62 -25.55 -33.03
N LEU A 556 -13.64 -24.48 -33.81
CA LEU A 556 -14.43 -24.39 -35.04
C LEU A 556 -13.83 -25.23 -36.18
N GLN A 557 -12.51 -25.40 -36.25
CA GLN A 557 -11.90 -26.35 -37.19
C GLN A 557 -12.30 -27.79 -36.86
N GLN A 558 -12.30 -28.16 -35.58
CA GLN A 558 -12.81 -29.46 -35.13
C GLN A 558 -14.29 -29.63 -35.50
N TRP A 559 -15.12 -28.61 -35.23
CA TRP A 559 -16.53 -28.60 -35.65
C TRP A 559 -16.68 -28.87 -37.15
N SER A 560 -15.93 -28.15 -38.00
CA SER A 560 -16.02 -28.33 -39.46
C SER A 560 -15.55 -29.71 -39.93
N ALA A 561 -14.57 -30.32 -39.25
CA ALA A 561 -14.07 -31.65 -39.58
C ALA A 561 -15.11 -32.75 -39.31
N GLU A 562 -16.06 -32.50 -38.41
CA GLU A 562 -17.17 -33.41 -38.10
C GLU A 562 -18.36 -33.26 -39.07
N GLY A 563 -18.24 -32.44 -40.12
CA GLY A 563 -19.20 -32.34 -41.21
C GLY A 563 -20.33 -31.31 -41.02
N ASP A 564 -20.37 -30.62 -39.87
CA ASP A 564 -21.35 -29.58 -39.60
C ASP A 564 -20.96 -28.25 -40.30
N ALA A 565 -21.95 -27.50 -40.81
CA ALA A 565 -21.71 -26.19 -41.41
C ALA A 565 -21.21 -25.17 -40.37
N LEU A 566 -20.19 -24.38 -40.74
CA LEU A 566 -19.61 -23.37 -39.86
C LEU A 566 -20.57 -22.19 -39.64
N PRO A 567 -20.73 -21.71 -38.41
CA PRO A 567 -21.52 -20.53 -38.11
C PRO A 567 -20.85 -19.26 -38.64
N THR A 568 -21.65 -18.21 -38.90
CA THR A 568 -21.10 -16.87 -39.14
C THR A 568 -20.51 -16.34 -37.84
N VAL A 569 -19.22 -15.97 -37.85
CA VAL A 569 -18.53 -15.44 -36.67
C VAL A 569 -18.39 -13.92 -36.75
N GLN A 570 -18.80 -13.24 -35.68
CA GLN A 570 -18.60 -11.80 -35.47
C GLN A 570 -17.70 -11.54 -34.26
N VAL A 571 -16.99 -10.42 -34.26
CA VAL A 571 -16.04 -10.04 -33.21
C VAL A 571 -16.41 -8.69 -32.59
N VAL A 572 -16.56 -8.66 -31.26
CA VAL A 572 -16.69 -7.41 -30.50
C VAL A 572 -15.29 -6.85 -30.24
N GLY A 573 -14.83 -5.96 -31.12
CA GLY A 573 -13.53 -5.29 -31.00
C GLY A 573 -12.72 -5.36 -32.27
N SER A 574 -11.40 -5.52 -32.11
CA SER A 574 -10.48 -5.62 -33.25
C SER A 574 -10.52 -7.01 -33.87
N LEU A 575 -10.62 -7.05 -35.19
CA LEU A 575 -10.38 -8.26 -35.99
C LEU A 575 -8.90 -8.70 -35.88
N PRO A 576 -8.60 -9.98 -36.13
CA PRO A 576 -7.24 -10.48 -36.13
C PRO A 576 -6.47 -9.96 -37.35
N ASP A 577 -5.14 -10.04 -37.31
CA ASP A 577 -4.27 -9.59 -38.39
C ASP A 577 -4.56 -10.30 -39.73
N GLY A 578 -4.21 -9.67 -40.85
CA GLY A 578 -4.61 -10.10 -42.20
C GLY A 578 -4.27 -11.56 -42.55
N ALA A 579 -3.13 -12.08 -42.09
CA ALA A 579 -2.75 -13.48 -42.30
C ALA A 579 -3.69 -14.47 -41.60
N ALA A 580 -4.17 -14.11 -40.41
CA ALA A 580 -5.12 -14.88 -39.61
C ALA A 580 -6.58 -14.78 -40.12
N ARG A 581 -6.82 -14.02 -41.19
CA ARG A 581 -8.12 -13.90 -41.89
C ARG A 581 -8.18 -14.70 -43.19
N SER A 582 -7.19 -15.54 -43.48
CA SER A 582 -7.15 -16.38 -44.68
C SER A 582 -8.06 -17.61 -44.57
N GLY A 583 -8.44 -18.19 -45.72
CA GLY A 583 -9.24 -19.42 -45.79
C GLY A 583 -10.66 -19.26 -45.19
N PRO A 584 -11.08 -20.16 -44.28
CA PRO A 584 -12.44 -20.14 -43.72
C PRO A 584 -12.75 -18.88 -42.88
N TRP A 585 -11.71 -18.14 -42.47
CA TRP A 585 -11.83 -16.92 -41.66
C TRP A 585 -12.00 -15.64 -42.45
N SER A 586 -12.04 -15.73 -43.79
CA SER A 586 -12.21 -14.57 -44.69
C SER A 586 -13.54 -13.83 -44.47
N ARG A 587 -14.57 -14.54 -43.98
CA ARG A 587 -15.92 -14.02 -43.70
C ARG A 587 -16.09 -13.45 -42.29
N LEU A 588 -15.03 -13.40 -41.48
CA LEU A 588 -15.07 -12.83 -40.13
C LEU A 588 -15.39 -11.32 -40.21
N THR A 589 -16.40 -10.88 -39.47
CA THR A 589 -16.86 -9.48 -39.46
C THR A 589 -16.81 -8.87 -38.05
N SER A 590 -16.72 -7.54 -37.98
CA SER A 590 -16.83 -6.83 -36.70
C SER A 590 -18.30 -6.72 -36.30
N ALA A 591 -18.61 -7.06 -35.06
CA ALA A 591 -19.91 -6.78 -34.47
C ALA A 591 -20.08 -5.27 -34.19
N PRO A 592 -21.30 -4.71 -34.27
CA PRO A 592 -21.55 -3.35 -33.84
C PRO A 592 -21.25 -3.20 -32.34
N ARG A 593 -20.85 -1.99 -31.92
CA ARG A 593 -20.53 -1.74 -30.50
C ARG A 593 -21.75 -1.92 -29.58
N ASP A 594 -22.91 -1.53 -30.06
CA ASP A 594 -24.19 -1.64 -29.37
C ASP A 594 -25.16 -2.50 -30.17
N GLY A 595 -25.99 -3.29 -29.48
CA GLY A 595 -27.02 -4.10 -30.13
C GLY A 595 -26.50 -5.37 -30.82
N TRP A 596 -25.21 -5.72 -30.70
CA TRP A 596 -24.65 -6.96 -31.27
C TRP A 596 -25.41 -8.22 -30.82
N TRP A 597 -25.96 -8.19 -29.60
CA TRP A 597 -26.75 -9.29 -29.03
C TRP A 597 -28.03 -9.60 -29.82
N ARG A 598 -28.54 -8.67 -30.63
CA ARG A 598 -29.74 -8.88 -31.47
C ARG A 598 -29.52 -9.91 -32.57
N GLN A 599 -28.28 -10.04 -33.04
CA GLN A 599 -27.87 -10.97 -34.10
C GLN A 599 -27.20 -12.23 -33.53
N ALA A 600 -26.89 -12.22 -32.23
CA ALA A 600 -26.14 -13.28 -31.57
C ALA A 600 -27.06 -14.46 -31.21
N ARG A 601 -26.78 -15.61 -31.82
CA ARG A 601 -27.35 -16.90 -31.42
C ARG A 601 -26.64 -17.45 -30.19
N VAL A 602 -25.31 -17.42 -30.22
CA VAL A 602 -24.42 -17.81 -29.12
C VAL A 602 -23.31 -16.77 -28.98
N ALA A 603 -22.97 -16.44 -27.74
CA ALA A 603 -21.81 -15.63 -27.40
C ALA A 603 -20.68 -16.51 -26.88
N VAL A 604 -19.43 -16.15 -27.17
CA VAL A 604 -18.24 -16.89 -26.75
C VAL A 604 -17.16 -15.98 -26.18
N LEU A 605 -16.56 -16.39 -25.06
CA LEU A 605 -15.43 -15.70 -24.43
C LEU A 605 -14.44 -16.73 -23.83
N PRO A 606 -13.61 -17.39 -24.65
CA PRO A 606 -12.69 -18.44 -24.21
C PRO A 606 -11.37 -17.86 -23.71
N ALA A 607 -11.43 -16.77 -22.94
CA ALA A 607 -10.26 -15.97 -22.60
C ALA A 607 -9.31 -16.69 -21.63
N HIS A 608 -8.01 -16.47 -21.77
CA HIS A 608 -7.03 -16.80 -20.72
C HIS A 608 -7.00 -15.72 -19.64
N VAL A 609 -7.23 -14.47 -20.06
CA VAL A 609 -7.19 -13.28 -19.21
C VAL A 609 -8.33 -12.33 -19.55
N GLU A 610 -9.25 -12.14 -18.61
CA GLU A 610 -10.29 -11.12 -18.63
C GLU A 610 -10.35 -10.42 -17.27
N HIS A 611 -10.70 -9.13 -17.28
CA HIS A 611 -10.74 -8.30 -16.07
C HIS A 611 -12.09 -7.58 -15.94
N GLN A 612 -12.75 -7.31 -17.07
CA GLN A 612 -14.01 -6.57 -17.10
C GLN A 612 -14.93 -7.19 -18.17
N PRO A 613 -15.67 -8.26 -17.82
CA PRO A 613 -16.48 -9.04 -18.76
C PRO A 613 -17.79 -8.31 -19.13
N ARG A 614 -17.72 -7.03 -19.55
CA ARG A 614 -18.91 -6.19 -19.82
C ARG A 614 -19.79 -6.73 -20.93
N ALA A 615 -19.18 -7.20 -22.02
CA ALA A 615 -19.92 -7.82 -23.11
C ALA A 615 -20.58 -9.14 -22.68
N ALA A 616 -19.95 -9.90 -21.77
CA ALA A 616 -20.53 -11.13 -21.23
C ALA A 616 -21.74 -10.82 -20.32
N LEU A 617 -21.65 -9.79 -19.47
CA LEU A 617 -22.78 -9.30 -18.69
C LEU A 617 -23.94 -8.86 -19.59
N GLN A 618 -23.65 -8.16 -20.69
CA GLN A 618 -24.65 -7.79 -21.69
C GLN A 618 -25.28 -9.02 -22.37
N ALA A 619 -24.48 -10.04 -22.69
CA ALA A 619 -24.98 -11.29 -23.28
C ALA A 619 -26.04 -11.93 -22.38
N LEU A 620 -25.71 -12.08 -21.09
CA LEU A 620 -26.59 -12.70 -20.11
C LEU A 620 -27.84 -11.85 -19.83
N ALA A 621 -27.68 -10.53 -19.70
CA ALA A 621 -28.81 -9.62 -19.56
C ALA A 621 -29.75 -9.62 -20.79
N ALA A 622 -29.21 -9.92 -21.98
CA ALA A 622 -29.96 -10.08 -23.22
C ALA A 622 -30.45 -11.52 -23.46
N GLY A 623 -30.25 -12.44 -22.51
CA GLY A 623 -30.65 -13.85 -22.64
C GLY A 623 -29.93 -14.62 -23.74
N VAL A 624 -28.75 -14.15 -24.19
CA VAL A 624 -27.92 -14.85 -25.17
C VAL A 624 -27.11 -15.92 -24.45
N PRO A 625 -27.20 -17.20 -24.85
CA PRO A 625 -26.36 -18.26 -24.30
C PRO A 625 -24.87 -17.93 -24.47
N LEU A 626 -24.12 -18.04 -23.38
CA LEU A 626 -22.70 -17.68 -23.30
C LEU A 626 -21.86 -18.91 -22.96
N VAL A 627 -20.89 -19.22 -23.81
CA VAL A 627 -19.81 -20.16 -23.52
C VAL A 627 -18.56 -19.37 -23.17
N ALA A 628 -18.02 -19.52 -21.96
CA ALA A 628 -16.85 -18.77 -21.52
C ALA A 628 -15.91 -19.63 -20.67
N THR A 629 -14.74 -19.10 -20.34
CA THR A 629 -13.83 -19.70 -19.37
C THR A 629 -14.01 -19.08 -17.97
N PRO A 630 -13.58 -19.77 -16.89
CA PRO A 630 -13.54 -19.17 -15.55
C PRO A 630 -12.80 -17.84 -15.48
N ALA A 631 -11.82 -17.60 -16.36
CA ALA A 631 -11.12 -16.33 -16.51
C ALA A 631 -12.03 -15.12 -16.74
N CYS A 632 -13.29 -15.30 -17.20
CA CYS A 632 -14.24 -14.20 -17.35
C CYS A 632 -14.67 -13.58 -16.02
N GLY A 633 -14.53 -14.30 -14.90
CA GLY A 633 -14.84 -13.78 -13.57
C GLY A 633 -16.31 -13.71 -13.19
N LEU A 634 -17.18 -14.27 -14.01
CA LEU A 634 -18.61 -14.42 -13.69
C LEU A 634 -18.81 -15.70 -12.87
N PRO A 635 -19.64 -15.67 -11.81
CA PRO A 635 -20.01 -16.88 -11.08
C PRO A 635 -20.90 -17.78 -11.97
N PRO A 636 -20.95 -19.10 -11.71
CA PRO A 636 -21.89 -20.00 -12.38
C PRO A 636 -23.33 -19.51 -12.25
N GLN A 637 -24.02 -19.36 -13.38
CA GLN A 637 -25.38 -18.84 -13.45
C GLN A 637 -26.10 -19.31 -14.72
N ALA A 638 -27.42 -19.15 -14.77
CA ALA A 638 -28.22 -19.51 -15.93
C ALA A 638 -27.74 -18.77 -17.20
N GLY A 639 -27.70 -19.49 -18.32
CA GLY A 639 -27.22 -18.95 -19.60
C GLY A 639 -25.70 -18.87 -19.75
N LEU A 640 -24.93 -19.22 -18.72
CA LEU A 640 -23.46 -19.29 -18.75
C LEU A 640 -22.99 -20.75 -18.65
N GLN A 641 -22.28 -21.22 -19.67
CA GLN A 641 -21.55 -22.49 -19.66
C GLN A 641 -20.05 -22.20 -19.56
N LEU A 642 -19.43 -22.68 -18.48
CA LEU A 642 -17.99 -22.55 -18.27
C LEU A 642 -17.23 -23.78 -18.81
N VAL A 643 -16.17 -23.53 -19.57
CA VAL A 643 -15.22 -24.55 -20.06
C VAL A 643 -13.80 -24.23 -19.57
N PRO A 644 -12.93 -25.22 -19.33
CA PRO A 644 -11.56 -24.96 -18.89
C PRO A 644 -10.77 -24.10 -19.89
N GLU A 645 -9.91 -23.20 -19.39
CA GLU A 645 -8.99 -22.43 -20.23
C GLU A 645 -8.10 -23.37 -21.09
N GLY A 646 -7.97 -23.07 -22.38
CA GLY A 646 -7.14 -23.85 -23.31
C GLY A 646 -7.73 -25.19 -23.78
N ASP A 647 -8.84 -25.66 -23.19
CA ASP A 647 -9.48 -26.92 -23.61
C ASP A 647 -10.33 -26.71 -24.87
N VAL A 648 -9.69 -26.95 -26.02
CA VAL A 648 -10.29 -26.80 -27.34
C VAL A 648 -11.46 -27.76 -27.55
N ALA A 649 -11.36 -29.00 -27.06
CA ALA A 649 -12.38 -30.03 -27.27
C ALA A 649 -13.64 -29.71 -26.46
N ALA A 650 -13.48 -29.36 -25.18
CA ALA A 650 -14.60 -28.91 -24.34
C ALA A 650 -15.26 -27.66 -24.91
N LEU A 651 -14.46 -26.70 -25.41
CA LEU A 651 -14.98 -25.51 -26.08
C LEU A 651 -15.80 -25.85 -27.33
N ALA A 652 -15.29 -26.73 -28.20
CA ALA A 652 -15.98 -27.16 -29.41
C ALA A 652 -17.31 -27.86 -29.10
N GLN A 653 -17.33 -28.73 -28.08
CA GLN A 653 -18.54 -29.42 -27.64
C GLN A 653 -19.58 -28.44 -27.08
N ALA A 654 -19.15 -27.55 -26.18
CA ALA A 654 -20.02 -26.54 -25.56
C ALA A 654 -20.64 -25.60 -26.59
N LEU A 655 -19.84 -25.13 -27.56
CA LEU A 655 -20.33 -24.25 -28.62
C LEU A 655 -21.37 -24.93 -29.50
N ARG A 656 -21.17 -26.20 -29.88
CA ARG A 656 -22.15 -26.98 -30.66
C ARG A 656 -23.45 -27.16 -29.91
N GLN A 657 -23.37 -27.51 -28.63
CA GLN A 657 -24.54 -27.66 -27.77
C GLN A 657 -25.32 -26.35 -27.67
N ALA A 658 -24.64 -25.24 -27.33
CA ALA A 658 -25.27 -23.92 -27.22
C ALA A 658 -25.88 -23.46 -28.55
N TRP A 659 -25.23 -23.76 -29.68
CA TRP A 659 -25.73 -23.42 -31.01
C TRP A 659 -27.01 -24.17 -31.35
N ARG A 660 -27.05 -25.47 -31.09
CA ARG A 660 -28.24 -26.31 -31.32
C ARG A 660 -29.40 -25.89 -30.41
N GLN A 661 -29.14 -25.62 -29.14
CA GLN A 661 -30.16 -25.16 -28.19
C GLN A 661 -30.74 -23.79 -28.56
N GLY A 662 -29.92 -22.88 -29.10
CA GLY A 662 -30.37 -21.58 -29.59
C GLY A 662 -31.26 -21.62 -30.85
N ALA A 663 -31.43 -22.79 -31.49
CA ALA A 663 -32.34 -22.95 -32.65
C ALA A 663 -33.81 -23.20 -32.27
N VAL A 664 -34.07 -23.59 -31.02
CA VAL A 664 -35.34 -24.25 -30.61
C VAL A 664 -36.21 -23.31 -29.73
N GLY A 665 -35.95 -22.00 -29.72
CA GLY A 665 -36.54 -21.05 -28.75
C GLY A 665 -37.38 -19.94 -29.35
#